data_AF-A0A3A5A522-F1
#
_entry.id   AF-A0A3A5A522-F1
#
_cell.length_a   1.000
_cell.length_b   1.000
_cell.length_c   1.000
_cell.angle_alpha   90.00
_cell.angle_beta   90.00
_cell.angle_gamma   90.00
#
_symmetry.space_group_name_H-M   'P 1'
#
loop_
_entity.id
_entity.type
_entity.pdbx_description
1 polymer ?
#
loop_
_entity_poly.entity_id
_entity_poly.type
_entity_poly.pdbx_seq_one_letter_code
_entity_poly.pdbx_strand_id
1 'polypeptide(L)'
;MSLISGLSSGLDWQSIVQQLTTVEHKPIDLVQNQKSQYEQKLKILQSLNTALLGFKTQAATLSTAEAFNLFTTGMTTNSASYSASDFLSISTGTNAAPGSHTVEMNGSSSVAQARKISSKSFTSYDQALGLTGEFVINGRAVQVEASDDLNDLVSKINNLNSGSNATEVTASILTVSTGNYRLILTSDNTGENSFTLFDAGSDAQNILSAGLGLTDGTTTTKNLLSNGAQSEEFSSASVSVGSLLGLTTAQSGAVTIGSVGLTLDLSDSLTEIASAINEAAEGTNITASVVPRTEDGVTTYRLKILNTTGFSDNNHVLETLGILEGNQGSEAEEHLSDTAVTVVGGGYITGATKWETIDTGGSTNNIVNGDTITFTGVNHVGTTVTGTYAIDDKSNQDIDGLLSAIELAFSTENPSYTVDATIENGRIKITDTTTGGGDSLLSLSVTANNQGGGTLDLGTITASIEGYAMQLQEGADARVVIDGTAITSSSNTISDAVSGVTINLLNVEAGSKVDFTVSRDYNGVLSSVQGLIDSYNSVITAINEQFYYNQEEESAGPLQGDATLSSIKSSMVSILTQSITGLPSSLNSLSLIGINSIIDYTDHSKDGMLELDKETFQEAFNTNFLGLRRVFIAEGSTTDADVEYISHGDETKAGEYVVNITQAATRASVTGTEDLTSGIGANDLETLTITQGEKVAAVVLDGAAGETGSSIDDIVNTLNSELDAEYSQSIMGNVKNTTDADQTTAITNNTTWSSVYSGGVSAGLIDGEVYVIEFNGHSKNGAAVSGTYTITEASSDTVQGLLSAIESAYNNEVSASIDTNGYLAITDITTGASGLDIEITTPGGLDFGAVTTSNLVGSERNTKGGGASAITETDTWAVLDGSSLAGGELIRFTGYTSEGTAVEGSYTVNLGDQLDVFLTNIETAYGGNVAASLQDGRLILTDGTGNSSLGISIFEPEGKGIDFGAMSGGVTGRYGMNITASKDESGHLVLTGSAPAGGGTTSVEGLILKYTGTAAGEQGKIKLTLGAGELFNRILDDMTNTIDGFLDYRIESMTRQISDLSDRIESMEDRLNLKMDNMLNRFVAMELAISKIQATSDWLSGQLSAAEKGWG
;
A
#
# COMPACT_ATOMS: atom_id res chain seq x y z
N MET A 1 -31.36 26.44 -64.18
CA MET A 1 -31.72 26.95 -65.52
C MET A 1 -31.37 28.44 -65.53
N SER A 2 -30.31 28.86 -66.22
CA SER A 2 -29.88 30.27 -66.23
C SER A 2 -30.83 31.08 -67.12
N LEU A 3 -31.81 31.76 -66.51
CA LEU A 3 -32.65 32.73 -67.20
C LEU A 3 -31.82 33.99 -67.48
N ILE A 4 -31.63 34.32 -68.76
CA ILE A 4 -30.90 35.53 -69.17
C ILE A 4 -31.81 36.75 -68.89
N SER A 5 -31.33 37.68 -68.06
CA SER A 5 -32.00 38.94 -67.69
C SER A 5 -32.28 39.82 -68.92
N GLY A 6 -33.43 40.50 -68.96
CA GLY A 6 -33.71 41.59 -69.90
C GLY A 6 -34.05 41.21 -71.35
N LEU A 7 -34.37 39.95 -71.67
CA LEU A 7 -34.67 39.53 -73.05
C LEU A 7 -35.95 40.17 -73.64
N SER A 8 -36.99 40.45 -72.84
CA SER A 8 -38.23 41.07 -73.35
C SER A 8 -38.34 42.56 -73.00
N SER A 9 -37.92 42.99 -71.80
CA SER A 9 -38.11 44.38 -71.34
C SER A 9 -36.92 45.33 -71.59
N GLY A 10 -35.72 44.79 -71.86
CA GLY A 10 -34.47 45.57 -71.89
C GLY A 10 -33.97 46.03 -70.51
N LEU A 11 -34.64 45.66 -69.41
CA LEU A 11 -34.23 45.98 -68.04
C LEU A 11 -33.38 44.84 -67.45
N ASP A 12 -32.16 45.18 -67.02
CA ASP A 12 -31.31 44.24 -66.30
C ASP A 12 -31.71 44.15 -64.81
N TRP A 13 -32.83 43.46 -64.57
CA TRP A 13 -33.38 43.31 -63.23
C TRP A 13 -32.48 42.47 -62.31
N GLN A 14 -31.62 41.59 -62.83
CA GLN A 14 -30.64 40.86 -62.03
C GLN A 14 -29.65 41.82 -61.36
N SER A 15 -29.10 42.78 -62.12
CA SER A 15 -28.22 43.82 -61.57
C SER A 15 -28.94 44.72 -60.56
N ILE A 16 -30.21 45.08 -60.81
CA ILE A 16 -31.02 45.89 -59.88
C ILE A 16 -31.29 45.13 -58.57
N VAL A 17 -31.68 43.86 -58.65
CA VAL A 17 -31.89 43.01 -57.47
C VAL A 17 -30.58 42.85 -56.70
N GLN A 18 -29.44 42.62 -57.37
CA GLN A 18 -28.13 42.54 -56.72
C GLN A 18 -27.76 43.84 -56.00
N GLN A 19 -27.91 45.00 -56.63
CA GLN A 19 -27.62 46.30 -55.99
C GLN A 19 -28.54 46.55 -54.79
N LEU A 20 -29.81 46.17 -54.87
CA LEU A 20 -30.76 46.32 -53.77
C LEU A 20 -30.45 45.36 -52.62
N THR A 21 -30.09 44.10 -52.92
CA THR A 21 -29.61 43.13 -51.94
C THR A 21 -28.38 43.65 -51.22
N THR A 22 -27.40 44.24 -51.92
CA THR A 22 -26.21 44.84 -51.29
C THR A 22 -26.56 45.99 -50.33
N VAL A 23 -27.55 46.82 -50.66
CA VAL A 23 -27.99 47.91 -49.76
C VAL A 23 -28.73 47.35 -48.54
N GLU A 24 -29.57 46.33 -48.75
CA GLU A 24 -30.36 45.68 -47.71
C GLU A 24 -29.52 44.75 -46.81
N HIS A 25 -28.30 44.38 -47.23
CA HIS A 25 -27.33 43.63 -46.44
C HIS A 25 -26.54 44.51 -45.45
N LYS A 26 -26.48 45.83 -45.64
CA LYS A 26 -25.71 46.74 -44.75
C LYS A 26 -26.01 46.60 -43.24
N PRO A 27 -27.26 46.38 -42.80
CA PRO A 27 -27.54 46.11 -41.39
C PRO A 27 -26.95 44.77 -40.90
N ILE A 28 -26.90 43.74 -41.76
CA ILE A 28 -26.24 42.47 -41.48
C ILE A 28 -24.74 42.72 -41.35
N ASP A 29 -24.12 43.46 -42.28
CA ASP A 29 -22.69 43.81 -42.21
C ASP A 29 -22.35 44.53 -40.90
N LEU A 30 -23.23 45.41 -40.39
CA LEU A 30 -23.03 46.09 -39.12
C LEU A 30 -23.04 45.12 -37.93
N VAL A 31 -23.99 44.19 -37.88
CA VAL A 31 -24.10 43.18 -36.80
C VAL A 31 -22.96 42.16 -36.92
N GLN A 32 -22.55 41.80 -38.14
CA GLN A 32 -21.40 40.94 -38.41
C GLN A 32 -20.08 41.58 -37.94
N ASN A 33 -19.92 42.89 -38.15
CA ASN A 33 -18.79 43.65 -37.61
C ASN A 33 -18.80 43.69 -36.09
N GLN A 34 -19.98 43.87 -35.46
CA GLN A 34 -20.13 43.81 -34.01
C GLN A 34 -19.76 42.41 -33.47
N LYS A 35 -20.26 41.34 -34.08
CA LYS A 35 -19.90 39.96 -33.74
C LYS A 35 -18.39 39.74 -33.83
N SER A 36 -17.78 40.13 -34.94
CA SER A 36 -16.33 40.02 -35.15
C SER A 36 -15.53 40.75 -34.05
N GLN A 37 -16.00 41.91 -33.57
CA GLN A 37 -15.37 42.61 -32.45
C GLN A 37 -15.50 41.85 -31.13
N TYR A 38 -16.65 41.25 -30.83
CA TYR A 38 -16.83 40.42 -29.64
C TYR A 38 -16.01 39.13 -29.70
N GLU A 39 -15.90 38.49 -30.87
CA GLU A 39 -15.04 37.31 -31.08
C GLU A 39 -13.56 37.62 -30.83
N GLN A 40 -13.07 38.77 -31.29
CA GLN A 40 -11.71 39.22 -31.01
C GLN A 40 -11.48 39.45 -29.50
N LYS A 41 -12.43 40.11 -28.82
CA LYS A 41 -12.37 40.34 -27.36
C LYS A 41 -12.39 39.03 -26.58
N LEU A 42 -13.26 38.09 -26.96
CA LEU A 42 -13.35 36.76 -26.34
C LEU A 42 -12.02 36.01 -26.48
N LYS A 43 -11.41 36.02 -27.66
CA LYS A 43 -10.12 35.36 -27.90
C LYS A 43 -9.01 35.94 -27.01
N ILE A 44 -8.99 37.27 -26.83
CA ILE A 44 -8.02 37.93 -25.95
C ILE A 44 -8.25 37.52 -24.48
N LEU A 45 -9.50 37.52 -24.01
CA LEU A 45 -9.83 37.08 -22.64
C LEU A 45 -9.52 35.60 -22.40
N GLN A 46 -9.77 34.73 -23.36
CA GLN A 46 -9.39 33.32 -23.29
C GLN A 46 -7.87 33.15 -23.19
N SER A 47 -7.11 33.89 -24.01
CA SER A 47 -5.64 33.89 -23.95
C SER A 47 -5.13 34.41 -22.61
N LEU A 48 -5.75 35.46 -22.05
CA LEU A 48 -5.42 35.98 -20.73
C LEU A 48 -5.74 34.96 -19.63
N ASN A 49 -6.86 34.24 -19.72
CA ASN A 49 -7.21 33.18 -18.79
C ASN A 49 -6.15 32.06 -18.81
N THR A 50 -5.71 31.64 -20.00
CA THR A 50 -4.61 30.67 -20.13
C THR A 50 -3.31 31.16 -19.49
N ALA A 51 -2.95 32.43 -19.68
CA ALA A 51 -1.76 33.02 -19.07
C ALA A 51 -1.89 33.09 -17.53
N LEU A 52 -3.06 33.47 -17.00
CA LEU A 52 -3.35 33.51 -15.57
C LEU A 52 -3.31 32.13 -14.92
N LEU A 53 -3.85 31.10 -15.59
CA LEU A 53 -3.76 29.71 -15.13
C LEU A 53 -2.31 29.22 -15.10
N GLY A 54 -1.51 29.55 -16.13
CA GLY A 54 -0.08 29.25 -16.15
C GLY A 54 0.68 29.92 -15.01
N PHE A 55 0.35 31.18 -14.70
CA PHE A 55 0.92 31.90 -13.56
C PHE A 55 0.47 31.29 -12.22
N LYS A 56 -0.81 30.91 -12.10
CA LYS A 56 -1.36 30.23 -10.92
C LYS A 56 -0.61 28.93 -10.62
N THR A 57 -0.34 28.12 -11.64
CA THR A 57 0.45 26.88 -11.47
C THR A 57 1.83 27.18 -10.88
N GLN A 58 2.55 28.18 -11.38
CA GLN A 58 3.87 28.54 -10.85
C GLN A 58 3.80 29.14 -9.44
N ALA A 59 2.77 29.94 -9.16
CA ALA A 59 2.51 30.50 -7.83
C ALA A 59 2.20 29.40 -6.81
N ALA A 60 1.40 28.41 -7.18
CA ALA A 60 1.10 27.24 -6.35
C ALA A 60 2.34 26.37 -6.10
N THR A 61 3.19 26.15 -7.10
CA THR A 61 4.46 25.42 -6.90
C THR A 61 5.36 26.14 -5.90
N LEU A 62 5.54 27.46 -6.03
CA LEU A 62 6.36 28.24 -5.10
C LEU A 62 5.69 28.52 -3.75
N SER A 63 4.41 28.19 -3.57
CA SER A 63 3.77 28.29 -2.26
C SER A 63 4.08 27.09 -1.37
N THR A 64 4.64 25.99 -1.92
CA THR A 64 5.03 24.80 -1.14
C THR A 64 6.49 24.80 -0.71
N ALA A 65 6.78 24.11 0.39
CA ALA A 65 8.15 23.95 0.88
C ALA A 65 9.04 23.13 -0.06
N GLU A 66 8.47 22.23 -0.87
CA GLU A 66 9.23 21.34 -1.76
C GLU A 66 9.99 22.13 -2.84
N ALA A 67 9.42 23.23 -3.33
CA ALA A 67 10.10 24.10 -4.31
C ALA A 67 11.41 24.72 -3.78
N PHE A 68 11.63 24.68 -2.46
CA PHE A 68 12.82 25.18 -1.78
C PHE A 68 13.66 24.06 -1.15
N ASN A 69 13.11 22.87 -0.94
CA ASN A 69 13.85 21.70 -0.43
C ASN A 69 14.55 20.96 -1.58
N LEU A 70 15.29 21.71 -2.40
CA LEU A 70 16.12 21.19 -3.48
C LEU A 70 17.55 21.08 -3.01
N PHE A 71 18.18 19.94 -3.27
CA PHE A 71 19.54 19.64 -2.85
C PHE A 71 20.36 19.16 -4.04
N THR A 72 21.65 19.44 -3.97
CA THR A 72 22.65 19.05 -4.96
C THR A 72 23.87 18.47 -4.24
N THR A 73 24.65 17.67 -4.96
CA THR A 73 25.80 16.97 -4.40
C THR A 73 27.07 17.31 -5.14
N GLY A 74 28.12 17.65 -4.40
CA GLY A 74 29.49 17.71 -4.90
C GLY A 74 30.26 16.49 -4.43
N MET A 75 31.05 15.86 -5.29
CA MET A 75 31.84 14.67 -4.95
C MET A 75 33.31 14.84 -5.32
N THR A 76 34.19 14.32 -4.47
CA THR A 76 35.63 14.25 -4.70
C THR A 76 36.17 12.90 -4.25
N THR A 77 37.29 12.46 -4.80
CA THR A 77 37.93 11.20 -4.40
C THR A 77 39.44 11.39 -4.25
N ASN A 78 40.06 10.54 -3.41
CA ASN A 78 41.51 10.42 -3.30
C ASN A 78 42.11 9.40 -4.31
N SER A 79 41.30 8.71 -5.12
CA SER A 79 41.82 7.77 -6.12
C SER A 79 42.61 8.51 -7.21
N ALA A 80 43.73 7.92 -7.62
CA ALA A 80 44.53 8.40 -8.75
C ALA A 80 44.07 7.79 -10.09
N SER A 81 43.28 6.71 -10.05
CA SER A 81 42.90 5.90 -11.21
C SER A 81 41.49 6.24 -11.73
N TYR A 82 40.62 6.69 -10.83
CA TYR A 82 39.20 6.88 -11.08
C TYR A 82 38.70 8.22 -10.54
N SER A 83 37.65 8.74 -11.17
CA SER A 83 36.89 9.88 -10.66
C SER A 83 35.86 9.41 -9.63
N ALA A 84 35.36 10.31 -8.79
CA ALA A 84 34.37 9.96 -7.76
C ALA A 84 33.10 9.33 -8.37
N SER A 85 32.67 9.80 -9.55
CA SER A 85 31.52 9.28 -10.28
C SER A 85 31.71 7.88 -10.88
N ASP A 86 32.95 7.38 -10.96
CA ASP A 86 33.21 6.00 -11.39
C ASP A 86 32.97 5.01 -10.24
N PHE A 87 32.97 5.47 -8.99
CA PHE A 87 32.73 4.64 -7.82
C PHE A 87 31.26 4.63 -7.39
N LEU A 88 30.63 5.80 -7.37
CA LEU A 88 29.24 5.95 -6.93
C LEU A 88 28.55 7.15 -7.56
N SER A 89 27.23 7.07 -7.62
CA SER A 89 26.35 8.21 -7.92
C SER A 89 25.44 8.48 -6.74
N ILE A 90 25.13 9.76 -6.49
CA ILE A 90 24.29 10.17 -5.36
C ILE A 90 23.10 10.97 -5.87
N SER A 91 21.91 10.61 -5.41
CA SER A 91 20.70 11.42 -5.53
C SER A 91 20.17 11.81 -4.15
N THR A 92 19.43 12.91 -4.09
CA THR A 92 18.90 13.49 -2.85
C THR A 92 17.39 13.66 -2.95
N GLY A 93 16.67 13.24 -1.91
CA GLY A 93 15.25 13.49 -1.73
C GLY A 93 14.96 14.83 -1.03
N THR A 94 13.67 15.14 -0.86
CA THR A 94 13.18 16.37 -0.21
C THR A 94 13.50 16.46 1.28
N ASN A 95 13.79 15.32 1.92
CA ASN A 95 14.15 15.22 3.33
C ASN A 95 15.67 15.24 3.58
N ALA A 96 16.48 15.40 2.53
CA ALA A 96 17.94 15.47 2.68
C ALA A 96 18.34 16.68 3.53
N ALA A 97 19.43 16.55 4.28
CA ALA A 97 20.02 17.64 5.04
C ALA A 97 21.37 18.05 4.43
N PRO A 98 21.71 19.36 4.40
CA PRO A 98 23.04 19.78 4.02
C PRO A 98 24.09 19.21 4.99
N GLY A 99 25.15 18.63 4.44
CA GLY A 99 26.17 17.93 5.22
C GLY A 99 27.26 17.34 4.33
N SER A 100 28.39 16.99 4.94
CA SER A 100 29.48 16.28 4.27
C SER A 100 29.60 14.87 4.85
N HIS A 101 29.81 13.90 3.97
CA HIS A 101 29.90 12.49 4.28
C HIS A 101 31.05 11.86 3.51
N THR A 102 31.64 10.80 4.05
CA THR A 102 32.74 10.07 3.42
C THR A 102 32.35 8.60 3.26
N VAL A 103 32.47 8.10 2.02
CA VAL A 103 32.40 6.67 1.71
C VAL A 103 33.83 6.14 1.60
N GLU A 104 34.22 5.24 2.49
CA GLU A 104 35.51 4.57 2.49
C GLU A 104 35.39 3.14 1.95
N MET A 105 36.28 2.81 1.01
CA MET A 105 36.40 1.46 0.44
C MET A 105 37.63 0.79 1.05
N ASN A 106 37.41 -0.27 1.84
CA ASN A 106 38.49 -1.04 2.46
C ASN A 106 38.70 -2.37 1.71
N GLY A 107 39.59 -3.23 2.22
CA GLY A 107 39.88 -4.53 1.60
C GLY A 107 38.72 -5.54 1.60
N SER A 108 37.65 -5.26 2.36
CA SER A 108 36.42 -6.05 2.43
C SER A 108 35.26 -5.38 1.70
N SER A 109 35.50 -4.23 1.05
CA SER A 109 34.47 -3.55 0.27
C SER A 109 34.20 -4.25 -1.05
N SER A 110 32.93 -4.37 -1.40
CA SER A 110 32.43 -5.06 -2.60
C SER A 110 31.20 -4.34 -3.13
N VAL A 111 30.98 -4.47 -4.44
CA VAL A 111 29.65 -4.23 -5.03
C VAL A 111 28.82 -5.49 -4.89
N ALA A 112 27.50 -5.32 -4.79
CA ALA A 112 26.58 -6.45 -4.78
C ALA A 112 26.61 -7.15 -6.15
N GLN A 113 26.53 -8.48 -6.14
CA GLN A 113 26.54 -9.33 -7.33
C GLN A 113 25.30 -10.21 -7.37
N ALA A 114 24.80 -10.49 -8.58
CA ALA A 114 23.69 -11.40 -8.81
C ALA A 114 24.20 -12.85 -8.91
N ARG A 115 23.48 -13.78 -8.29
CA ARG A 115 23.77 -15.22 -8.38
C ARG A 115 23.44 -15.74 -9.78
N LYS A 116 24.27 -16.65 -10.29
CA LYS A 116 24.07 -17.36 -11.56
C LYS A 116 24.46 -18.83 -11.45
N ILE A 117 23.57 -19.70 -11.89
CA ILE A 117 23.79 -21.16 -11.93
C ILE A 117 23.52 -21.74 -13.32
N SER A 118 24.14 -22.87 -13.61
CA SER A 118 24.03 -23.62 -14.87
C SER A 118 23.57 -25.05 -14.60
N SER A 119 22.70 -25.56 -15.46
CA SER A 119 22.39 -26.98 -15.53
C SER A 119 23.55 -27.79 -16.12
N LYS A 120 23.40 -29.12 -16.10
CA LYS A 120 24.20 -30.03 -16.93
C LYS A 120 23.93 -29.82 -18.43
N SER A 121 24.74 -30.48 -19.26
CA SER A 121 24.60 -30.48 -20.72
C SER A 121 23.41 -31.31 -21.21
N PHE A 122 22.66 -30.76 -22.16
CA PHE A 122 21.60 -31.44 -22.92
C PHE A 122 21.95 -31.48 -24.42
N THR A 123 21.55 -32.56 -25.08
CA THR A 123 21.85 -32.80 -26.50
C THR A 123 20.97 -32.01 -27.47
N SER A 124 19.80 -31.55 -27.01
CA SER A 124 18.95 -30.60 -27.72
C SER A 124 18.27 -29.66 -26.74
N TYR A 125 17.87 -28.48 -27.23
CA TYR A 125 17.03 -27.52 -26.51
C TYR A 125 15.55 -27.61 -26.92
N ASP A 126 15.21 -28.33 -27.99
CA ASP A 126 13.86 -28.43 -28.59
C ASP A 126 13.30 -29.87 -28.60
N GLN A 127 13.86 -30.75 -27.76
CA GLN A 127 13.38 -32.11 -27.58
C GLN A 127 12.99 -32.35 -26.14
N ALA A 128 11.95 -33.16 -25.96
CA ALA A 128 11.43 -33.52 -24.64
C ALA A 128 12.52 -34.11 -23.74
N LEU A 129 12.63 -33.57 -22.52
CA LEU A 129 13.63 -33.97 -21.52
C LEU A 129 13.31 -35.34 -20.90
N GLY A 130 12.03 -35.75 -20.93
CA GLY A 130 11.58 -37.00 -20.31
C GLY A 130 11.57 -36.96 -18.78
N LEU A 131 11.70 -35.77 -18.19
CA LEU A 131 11.70 -35.54 -16.75
C LEU A 131 10.29 -35.25 -16.24
N THR A 132 9.97 -35.64 -15.01
CA THR A 132 8.68 -35.34 -14.37
C THR A 132 8.91 -34.98 -12.92
N GLY A 133 8.34 -33.88 -12.46
CA GLY A 133 8.47 -33.44 -11.06
C GLY A 133 8.13 -31.96 -10.91
N GLU A 134 8.38 -31.41 -9.73
CA GLU A 134 8.30 -29.98 -9.48
C GLU A 134 9.52 -29.52 -8.69
N PHE A 135 9.88 -28.25 -8.81
CA PHE A 135 10.88 -27.61 -7.96
C PHE A 135 10.44 -26.18 -7.66
N VAL A 136 10.99 -25.57 -6.62
CA VAL A 136 10.60 -24.24 -6.17
C VAL A 136 11.75 -23.25 -6.41
N ILE A 137 11.44 -22.12 -7.05
CA ILE A 137 12.32 -20.94 -7.16
C ILE A 137 11.67 -19.79 -6.40
N ASN A 138 12.38 -19.17 -5.44
CA ASN A 138 11.91 -18.01 -4.68
C ASN A 138 10.44 -18.14 -4.22
N GLY A 139 10.10 -19.29 -3.65
CA GLY A 139 8.77 -19.57 -3.11
C GLY A 139 7.68 -19.87 -4.15
N ARG A 140 8.04 -20.10 -5.43
CA ARG A 140 7.10 -20.53 -6.47
C ARG A 140 7.49 -21.84 -7.13
N ALA A 141 6.52 -22.74 -7.25
CA ALA A 141 6.67 -24.01 -7.94
C ALA A 141 6.80 -23.85 -9.46
N VAL A 142 7.71 -24.64 -10.04
CA VAL A 142 7.90 -24.86 -11.47
C VAL A 142 7.59 -26.32 -11.75
N GLN A 143 6.53 -26.56 -12.52
CA GLN A 143 6.12 -27.90 -12.89
C GLN A 143 6.84 -28.39 -14.16
N VAL A 144 7.47 -29.56 -14.05
CA VAL A 144 8.16 -30.24 -15.16
C VAL A 144 7.36 -31.47 -15.60
N GLU A 145 7.02 -31.51 -16.88
CA GLU A 145 6.31 -32.61 -17.52
C GLU A 145 7.24 -33.37 -18.48
N ALA A 146 6.97 -34.67 -18.68
CA ALA A 146 7.83 -35.52 -19.52
C ALA A 146 7.97 -35.02 -20.97
N SER A 147 7.00 -34.24 -21.45
CA SER A 147 7.00 -33.63 -22.77
C SER A 147 7.75 -32.31 -22.88
N ASP A 148 8.10 -31.66 -21.77
CA ASP A 148 8.75 -30.36 -21.77
C ASP A 148 10.15 -30.44 -22.38
N ASP A 149 10.51 -29.44 -23.18
CA ASP A 149 11.88 -29.18 -23.61
C ASP A 149 12.53 -28.02 -22.81
N LEU A 150 13.77 -27.63 -23.15
CA LEU A 150 14.44 -26.52 -22.46
C LEU A 150 13.77 -25.16 -22.73
N ASN A 151 13.16 -24.94 -23.90
CA ASN A 151 12.43 -23.70 -24.18
C ASN A 151 11.16 -23.62 -23.33
N ASP A 152 10.48 -24.75 -23.12
CA ASP A 152 9.32 -24.84 -22.25
C ASP A 152 9.70 -24.48 -20.81
N LEU A 153 10.80 -25.04 -20.29
CA LEU A 153 11.31 -24.70 -18.95
C LEU A 153 11.70 -23.22 -18.83
N VAL A 154 12.42 -22.67 -19.82
CA VAL A 154 12.74 -21.23 -19.85
C VAL A 154 11.47 -20.38 -19.81
N SER A 155 10.47 -20.76 -20.60
CA SER A 155 9.19 -20.04 -20.65
C SER A 155 8.43 -20.15 -19.34
N LYS A 156 8.36 -21.35 -18.75
CA LYS A 156 7.69 -21.59 -17.46
C LYS A 156 8.32 -20.75 -16.34
N ILE A 157 9.65 -20.75 -16.22
CA ILE A 157 10.36 -19.98 -15.20
C ILE A 157 10.17 -18.47 -15.44
N ASN A 158 10.42 -17.97 -16.65
CA ASN A 158 10.30 -16.54 -16.94
C ASN A 158 8.87 -16.00 -16.78
N ASN A 159 7.84 -16.84 -17.01
CA ASN A 159 6.45 -16.46 -16.78
C ASN A 159 6.13 -16.25 -15.28
N LEU A 160 6.88 -16.88 -14.37
CA LEU A 160 6.74 -16.68 -12.92
C LEU A 160 7.29 -15.32 -12.44
N ASN A 161 7.99 -14.56 -13.30
CA ASN A 161 8.41 -13.18 -13.00
C ASN A 161 7.30 -12.13 -13.20
N SER A 162 6.03 -12.54 -13.20
CA SER A 162 4.89 -11.64 -13.37
C SER A 162 3.93 -11.70 -12.17
N GLY A 163 3.22 -10.60 -11.90
CA GLY A 163 2.29 -10.49 -10.76
C GLY A 163 2.96 -10.02 -9.46
N SER A 164 2.23 -10.13 -8.33
CA SER A 164 2.63 -9.58 -7.03
C SER A 164 3.71 -10.37 -6.28
N ASN A 165 3.99 -11.62 -6.70
CA ASN A 165 5.03 -12.46 -6.07
C ASN A 165 6.00 -12.93 -7.16
N ALA A 166 6.55 -12.04 -7.98
CA ALA A 166 7.49 -12.43 -9.03
C ALA A 166 8.68 -13.21 -8.46
N THR A 167 9.17 -14.23 -9.18
CA THR A 167 10.37 -14.97 -8.74
C THR A 167 11.66 -14.17 -8.82
N GLU A 168 11.73 -13.15 -9.67
CA GLU A 168 12.94 -12.34 -9.92
C GLU A 168 14.16 -13.18 -10.34
N VAL A 169 13.88 -14.25 -11.10
CA VAL A 169 14.89 -15.15 -11.65
C VAL A 169 14.63 -15.32 -13.14
N THR A 170 15.59 -14.92 -13.95
CA THR A 170 15.55 -15.07 -15.40
C THR A 170 16.24 -16.37 -15.83
N ALA A 171 15.53 -17.19 -16.59
CA ALA A 171 16.02 -18.39 -17.26
C ALA A 171 16.41 -18.11 -18.72
N SER A 172 17.49 -18.73 -19.18
CA SER A 172 17.94 -18.66 -20.57
C SER A 172 18.67 -19.94 -21.00
N ILE A 173 18.82 -20.16 -22.31
CA ILE A 173 19.61 -21.28 -22.83
C ILE A 173 20.98 -20.75 -23.30
N LEU A 174 22.05 -21.36 -22.78
CA LEU A 174 23.41 -21.19 -23.28
C LEU A 174 23.76 -22.34 -24.23
N THR A 175 24.13 -21.99 -25.46
CA THR A 175 24.67 -22.94 -26.44
C THR A 175 26.20 -22.94 -26.36
N VAL A 176 26.77 -23.97 -25.74
CA VAL A 176 28.23 -24.13 -25.62
C VAL A 176 28.80 -24.67 -26.94
N SER A 177 28.17 -25.71 -27.48
CA SER A 177 28.49 -26.30 -28.78
C SER A 177 27.29 -27.07 -29.34
N THR A 178 27.37 -27.57 -30.57
CA THR A 178 26.30 -28.41 -31.13
C THR A 178 26.16 -29.68 -30.32
N GLY A 179 25.00 -29.87 -29.67
CA GLY A 179 24.77 -31.02 -28.79
C GLY A 179 25.15 -30.78 -27.32
N ASN A 180 25.51 -29.54 -26.96
CA ASN A 180 25.74 -29.10 -25.58
C ASN A 180 24.99 -27.77 -25.34
N TYR A 181 23.77 -27.91 -24.83
CA TYR A 181 22.88 -26.82 -24.45
C TYR A 181 22.63 -26.87 -22.95
N ARG A 182 22.61 -25.71 -22.30
CA ARG A 182 22.46 -25.60 -20.83
C ARG A 182 21.43 -24.56 -20.46
N LEU A 183 20.63 -24.85 -19.43
CA LEU A 183 19.74 -23.90 -18.79
C LEU A 183 20.56 -23.05 -17.82
N ILE A 184 20.51 -21.73 -17.98
CA ILE A 184 21.14 -20.76 -17.10
C ILE A 184 20.05 -20.03 -16.33
N LEU A 185 20.14 -20.05 -15.00
CA LEU A 185 19.28 -19.25 -14.12
C LEU A 185 20.11 -18.10 -13.54
N THR A 186 19.63 -16.88 -13.74
CA THR A 186 20.26 -15.65 -13.24
C THR A 186 19.26 -14.90 -12.38
N SER A 187 19.69 -14.46 -11.20
CA SER A 187 18.88 -13.55 -10.40
C SER A 187 18.78 -12.18 -11.07
N ASP A 188 17.59 -11.60 -11.07
CA ASP A 188 17.40 -10.21 -11.51
C ASP A 188 17.90 -9.21 -10.45
N ASN A 189 17.97 -9.66 -9.19
CA ASN A 189 18.48 -8.91 -8.06
C ASN A 189 19.92 -9.32 -7.70
N THR A 190 20.63 -8.43 -6.99
CA THR A 190 21.93 -8.72 -6.40
C THR A 190 21.79 -9.17 -4.95
N GLY A 191 22.89 -9.63 -4.36
CA GLY A 191 22.96 -9.98 -2.94
C GLY A 191 23.34 -11.45 -2.73
N GLU A 192 23.79 -11.77 -1.53
CA GLU A 192 24.23 -13.12 -1.13
C GLU A 192 23.10 -14.15 -1.30
N ASN A 193 21.87 -13.74 -0.96
CA ASN A 193 20.66 -14.57 -1.01
C ASN A 193 19.76 -14.27 -2.23
N SER A 194 20.35 -13.89 -3.37
CA SER A 194 19.57 -13.29 -4.47
C SER A 194 18.47 -14.19 -5.06
N PHE A 195 18.61 -15.52 -5.00
CA PHE A 195 17.47 -16.44 -5.14
C PHE A 195 17.70 -17.81 -4.49
N THR A 196 16.59 -18.49 -4.22
CA THR A 196 16.51 -19.82 -3.62
C THR A 196 16.03 -20.84 -4.66
N LEU A 197 16.53 -22.08 -4.54
CA LEU A 197 16.18 -23.19 -5.40
C LEU A 197 16.05 -24.44 -4.53
N PHE A 198 14.86 -25.04 -4.50
CA PHE A 198 14.55 -26.20 -3.66
C PHE A 198 13.91 -27.30 -4.49
N ASP A 199 14.33 -28.55 -4.26
CA ASP A 199 13.71 -29.70 -4.92
C ASP A 199 12.33 -29.96 -4.31
N ALA A 200 11.29 -29.88 -5.14
CA ALA A 200 9.91 -29.97 -4.72
C ALA A 200 9.20 -31.20 -5.33
N GLY A 201 9.80 -32.39 -5.21
CA GLY A 201 9.13 -33.66 -5.56
C GLY A 201 9.36 -34.79 -4.55
N SER A 202 8.42 -35.73 -4.46
CA SER A 202 8.65 -37.04 -3.82
C SER A 202 9.17 -38.08 -4.82
N ASP A 203 9.65 -37.64 -5.98
CA ASP A 203 9.93 -38.49 -7.12
C ASP A 203 11.33 -39.13 -7.04
N ALA A 204 11.48 -40.28 -7.69
CA ALA A 204 12.76 -40.99 -7.76
C ALA A 204 13.76 -40.34 -8.74
N GLN A 205 13.36 -39.27 -9.45
CA GLN A 205 14.17 -38.64 -10.49
C GLN A 205 14.99 -37.45 -9.96
N ASN A 206 14.65 -36.89 -8.79
CA ASN A 206 15.31 -35.76 -8.14
C ASN A 206 15.66 -34.67 -9.17
N ILE A 207 14.64 -33.88 -9.49
CA ILE A 207 14.64 -33.03 -10.68
C ILE A 207 15.80 -32.05 -10.70
N LEU A 208 16.25 -31.57 -9.54
CA LEU A 208 17.34 -30.61 -9.47
C LEU A 208 18.71 -31.28 -9.59
N SER A 209 18.99 -32.35 -8.85
CA SER A 209 20.32 -32.96 -8.88
C SER A 209 20.52 -33.92 -10.06
N ALA A 210 19.73 -35.00 -10.15
CA ALA A 210 19.90 -36.00 -11.20
C ALA A 210 19.23 -35.57 -12.51
N GLY A 211 18.09 -34.89 -12.43
CA GLY A 211 17.33 -34.41 -13.59
C GLY A 211 18.06 -33.31 -14.38
N LEU A 212 18.14 -32.12 -13.80
CA LEU A 212 18.70 -30.92 -14.43
C LEU A 212 20.19 -30.71 -14.12
N GLY A 213 20.71 -31.25 -13.01
CA GLY A 213 22.09 -30.99 -12.58
C GLY A 213 22.29 -29.55 -12.14
N LEU A 214 21.34 -28.99 -11.40
CA LEU A 214 21.45 -27.66 -10.77
C LEU A 214 21.95 -27.75 -9.31
N THR A 215 21.92 -28.94 -8.71
CA THR A 215 22.44 -29.24 -7.37
C THR A 215 23.27 -30.53 -7.39
N ASP A 216 24.17 -30.71 -6.43
CA ASP A 216 25.06 -31.88 -6.35
C ASP A 216 24.45 -33.09 -5.59
N GLY A 217 23.20 -32.95 -5.14
CA GLY A 217 22.47 -33.96 -4.38
C GLY A 217 22.80 -34.00 -2.88
N THR A 218 23.71 -33.15 -2.40
CA THR A 218 23.96 -32.93 -0.98
C THR A 218 23.25 -31.66 -0.49
N THR A 219 22.97 -31.60 0.81
CA THR A 219 22.26 -30.46 1.42
C THR A 219 23.03 -29.87 2.60
N THR A 220 22.83 -28.58 2.85
CA THR A 220 23.30 -27.88 4.06
C THR A 220 22.16 -27.11 4.72
N THR A 221 22.32 -26.75 5.99
CA THR A 221 21.35 -25.90 6.68
C THR A 221 21.52 -24.45 6.25
N LYS A 222 20.47 -23.87 5.68
CA LYS A 222 20.51 -22.53 5.09
C LYS A 222 20.41 -21.42 6.12
N ASN A 223 19.23 -21.24 6.72
CA ASN A 223 18.96 -20.18 7.68
C ASN A 223 19.35 -20.63 9.11
N LEU A 224 20.64 -20.90 9.32
CA LEU A 224 21.17 -21.39 10.59
C LEU A 224 21.09 -20.32 11.68
N LEU A 225 20.56 -20.70 12.84
CA LEU A 225 20.62 -19.93 14.08
C LEU A 225 21.73 -20.48 14.98
N SER A 226 22.19 -19.69 15.95
CA SER A 226 23.21 -20.12 16.92
C SER A 226 22.87 -21.43 17.66
N ASN A 227 21.58 -21.74 17.80
CA ASN A 227 21.06 -22.94 18.46
C ASN A 227 19.87 -23.55 17.70
N GLY A 228 19.76 -23.38 16.38
CA GLY A 228 18.54 -23.74 15.65
C GLY A 228 18.62 -23.52 14.14
N ALA A 229 17.48 -23.56 13.47
CA ALA A 229 17.33 -23.13 12.08
C ALA A 229 15.94 -22.50 11.85
N GLN A 230 15.80 -21.77 10.75
CA GLN A 230 14.53 -21.20 10.31
C GLN A 230 14.17 -21.64 8.89
N SER A 231 12.89 -21.62 8.56
CA SER A 231 12.41 -21.77 7.18
C SER A 231 12.60 -20.48 6.36
N GLU A 232 12.24 -20.56 5.07
CA GLU A 232 11.92 -19.37 4.28
C GLU A 232 10.71 -18.60 4.85
N GLU A 233 10.51 -17.41 4.31
CA GLU A 233 9.35 -16.57 4.59
C GLU A 233 8.13 -16.98 3.78
N PHE A 234 7.00 -17.08 4.47
CA PHE A 234 5.70 -17.40 3.90
C PHE A 234 4.70 -16.29 4.20
N SER A 235 3.78 -16.02 3.28
CA SER A 235 2.80 -14.94 3.44
C SER A 235 1.69 -15.24 4.46
N SER A 236 1.59 -16.48 4.96
CA SER A 236 0.61 -16.87 5.98
C SER A 236 1.12 -18.01 6.85
N ALA A 237 0.78 -17.98 8.14
CA ALA A 237 1.04 -19.05 9.10
C ALA A 237 -0.04 -20.16 9.10
N SER A 238 -1.23 -19.88 8.54
CA SER A 238 -2.43 -20.72 8.65
C SER A 238 -2.91 -21.31 7.32
N VAL A 239 -2.32 -20.90 6.19
CA VAL A 239 -2.54 -21.53 4.89
C VAL A 239 -1.51 -22.64 4.70
N SER A 240 -1.89 -23.74 4.04
CA SER A 240 -0.98 -24.84 3.78
C SER A 240 0.23 -24.42 2.96
N VAL A 241 1.41 -24.91 3.34
CA VAL A 241 2.68 -24.55 2.71
C VAL A 241 2.66 -24.86 1.21
N GLY A 242 2.11 -26.01 0.82
CA GLY A 242 2.00 -26.38 -0.59
C GLY A 242 1.14 -25.42 -1.41
N SER A 243 0.06 -24.87 -0.83
CA SER A 243 -0.77 -23.86 -1.50
C SER A 243 -0.04 -22.53 -1.64
N LEU A 244 0.72 -22.12 -0.62
CA LEU A 244 1.52 -20.90 -0.64
C LEU A 244 2.62 -20.96 -1.71
N LEU A 245 3.23 -22.13 -1.89
CA LEU A 245 4.25 -22.38 -2.90
C LEU A 245 3.68 -22.65 -4.30
N GLY A 246 2.38 -22.92 -4.41
CA GLY A 246 1.71 -23.27 -5.67
C GLY A 246 2.04 -24.67 -6.19
N LEU A 247 2.36 -25.62 -5.29
CA LEU A 247 2.63 -27.00 -5.65
C LEU A 247 1.36 -27.68 -6.19
N THR A 248 1.50 -28.50 -7.24
CA THR A 248 0.37 -29.31 -7.73
C THR A 248 0.12 -30.53 -6.85
N THR A 249 1.17 -31.05 -6.22
CA THR A 249 1.07 -32.10 -5.20
C THR A 249 1.92 -31.73 -3.99
N ALA A 250 1.28 -31.48 -2.85
CA ALA A 250 2.00 -31.22 -1.61
C ALA A 250 2.85 -32.44 -1.20
N GLN A 251 4.10 -32.20 -0.84
CA GLN A 251 5.02 -33.25 -0.42
C GLN A 251 4.70 -33.75 0.99
N SER A 252 4.98 -35.04 1.22
CA SER A 252 4.92 -35.66 2.54
C SER A 252 6.09 -36.62 2.71
N GLY A 253 6.77 -36.61 3.85
CA GLY A 253 8.04 -37.31 3.98
C GLY A 253 8.60 -37.43 5.38
N ALA A 254 9.41 -38.47 5.59
CA ALA A 254 10.10 -38.72 6.84
C ALA A 254 11.32 -37.79 6.97
N VAL A 255 11.36 -37.04 8.07
CA VAL A 255 12.43 -36.10 8.41
C VAL A 255 13.00 -36.45 9.78
N THR A 256 14.24 -36.03 10.04
CA THR A 256 14.86 -36.13 11.37
C THR A 256 15.34 -34.75 11.81
N ILE A 257 14.86 -34.32 12.96
CA ILE A 257 15.18 -33.05 13.61
C ILE A 257 15.89 -33.38 14.93
N GLY A 258 17.22 -33.21 14.97
CA GLY A 258 18.06 -33.64 16.08
C GLY A 258 17.96 -35.14 16.32
N SER A 259 17.39 -35.54 17.46
CA SER A 259 17.12 -36.94 17.81
C SER A 259 15.69 -37.40 17.51
N VAL A 260 14.84 -36.52 16.98
CA VAL A 260 13.41 -36.77 16.76
C VAL A 260 13.19 -37.13 15.29
N GLY A 261 12.63 -38.31 15.03
CA GLY A 261 12.17 -38.72 13.70
C GLY A 261 10.66 -38.60 13.59
N LEU A 262 10.16 -37.92 12.56
CA LEU A 262 8.74 -37.71 12.30
C LEU A 262 8.45 -37.64 10.80
N THR A 263 7.17 -37.66 10.44
CA THR A 263 6.73 -37.36 9.07
C THR A 263 6.13 -35.95 9.05
N LEU A 264 6.56 -35.14 8.10
CA LEU A 264 5.98 -33.82 7.83
C LEU A 264 5.24 -33.83 6.50
N ASP A 265 4.15 -33.07 6.43
CA ASP A 265 3.28 -32.95 5.25
C ASP A 265 3.09 -31.46 4.91
N LEU A 266 3.36 -31.07 3.67
CA LEU A 266 3.21 -29.68 3.23
C LEU A 266 1.76 -29.33 2.84
N SER A 267 0.83 -30.29 2.94
CA SER A 267 -0.60 -29.97 2.97
C SER A 267 -1.04 -29.33 4.30
N ASP A 268 -0.17 -29.37 5.32
CA ASP A 268 -0.33 -28.65 6.57
C ASP A 268 0.20 -27.20 6.46
N SER A 269 -0.32 -26.32 7.31
CA SER A 269 0.16 -24.95 7.52
C SER A 269 1.41 -24.91 8.41
N LEU A 270 2.12 -23.78 8.44
CA LEU A 270 3.29 -23.62 9.32
C LEU A 270 2.96 -23.87 10.80
N THR A 271 1.75 -23.49 11.22
CA THR A 271 1.29 -23.66 12.61
C THR A 271 1.08 -25.13 12.95
N GLU A 272 0.50 -25.89 12.02
CA GLU A 272 0.31 -27.33 12.15
C GLU A 272 1.64 -28.08 12.11
N ILE A 273 2.55 -27.70 11.19
CA ILE A 273 3.92 -28.26 11.13
C ILE A 273 4.68 -28.00 12.43
N ALA A 274 4.63 -26.79 12.99
CA ALA A 274 5.26 -26.47 14.26
C ALA A 274 4.70 -27.34 15.40
N SER A 275 3.38 -27.53 15.43
CA SER A 275 2.69 -28.38 16.41
C SER A 275 3.12 -29.84 16.29
N ALA A 276 3.17 -30.38 15.06
CA ALA A 276 3.60 -31.75 14.80
C ALA A 276 5.06 -32.00 15.23
N ILE A 277 5.95 -31.02 15.03
CA ILE A 277 7.33 -31.10 15.52
C ILE A 277 7.36 -31.13 17.05
N ASN A 278 6.60 -30.25 17.72
CA ASN A 278 6.56 -30.20 19.19
C ASN A 278 5.98 -31.48 19.80
N GLU A 279 4.93 -32.04 19.21
CA GLU A 279 4.32 -33.29 19.66
C GLU A 279 5.30 -34.47 19.49
N ALA A 280 5.99 -34.57 18.35
CA ALA A 280 7.01 -35.59 18.15
C ALA A 280 8.25 -35.40 19.05
N ALA A 281 8.52 -34.16 19.46
CA ALA A 281 9.64 -33.78 20.32
C ALA A 281 9.34 -33.87 21.82
N GLU A 282 8.14 -34.35 22.22
CA GLU A 282 7.77 -34.52 23.63
C GLU A 282 8.86 -35.29 24.41
N GLY A 283 9.31 -34.70 25.53
CA GLY A 283 10.38 -35.26 26.35
C GLY A 283 11.81 -34.95 25.88
N THR A 284 11.97 -34.11 24.84
CA THR A 284 13.24 -33.51 24.42
C THR A 284 13.24 -31.99 24.70
N ASN A 285 14.37 -31.31 24.46
CA ASN A 285 14.45 -29.84 24.56
C ASN A 285 14.18 -29.14 23.20
N ILE A 286 13.84 -29.87 22.14
CA ILE A 286 13.62 -29.31 20.81
C ILE A 286 12.26 -28.61 20.80
N THR A 287 12.22 -27.38 20.28
CA THR A 287 10.98 -26.58 20.20
C THR A 287 10.84 -25.96 18.82
N ALA A 288 9.63 -25.97 18.28
CA ALA A 288 9.25 -25.32 17.03
C ALA A 288 8.17 -24.25 17.27
N SER A 289 8.28 -23.10 16.61
CA SER A 289 7.33 -21.99 16.72
C SER A 289 7.23 -21.24 15.40
N VAL A 290 6.08 -20.64 15.11
CA VAL A 290 5.93 -19.72 13.97
C VAL A 290 6.19 -18.29 14.42
N VAL A 291 7.06 -17.58 13.71
CA VAL A 291 7.46 -16.21 14.05
C VAL A 291 7.06 -15.27 12.90
N PRO A 292 6.27 -14.20 13.17
CA PRO A 292 5.97 -13.19 12.18
C PRO A 292 7.14 -12.19 12.00
N ARG A 293 7.25 -11.61 10.81
CA ARG A 293 8.13 -10.49 10.47
C ARG A 293 7.32 -9.48 9.66
N THR A 294 7.29 -8.23 10.08
CA THR A 294 6.65 -7.15 9.31
C THR A 294 7.72 -6.19 8.80
N GLU A 295 7.82 -6.07 7.48
CA GLU A 295 8.74 -5.16 6.79
C GLU A 295 7.94 -4.41 5.71
N ASP A 296 8.09 -3.08 5.66
CA ASP A 296 7.34 -2.20 4.76
C ASP A 296 5.81 -2.41 4.76
N GLY A 297 5.24 -2.80 5.91
CA GLY A 297 3.81 -3.05 6.09
C GLY A 297 3.33 -4.41 5.58
N VAL A 298 4.23 -5.27 5.12
CA VAL A 298 3.94 -6.66 4.71
C VAL A 298 4.38 -7.61 5.82
N THR A 299 3.46 -8.42 6.33
CA THR A 299 3.77 -9.45 7.33
C THR A 299 4.00 -10.80 6.67
N THR A 300 5.18 -11.38 6.89
CA THR A 300 5.55 -12.74 6.52
C THR A 300 5.79 -13.59 7.78
N TYR A 301 5.88 -14.90 7.63
CA TYR A 301 5.98 -15.87 8.71
C TYR A 301 7.08 -16.89 8.43
N ARG A 302 7.83 -17.27 9.46
CA ARG A 302 8.84 -18.34 9.40
C ARG A 302 8.58 -19.39 10.46
N LEU A 303 8.80 -20.66 10.13
CA LEU A 303 8.97 -21.73 11.10
C LEU A 303 10.37 -21.62 11.71
N LYS A 304 10.45 -21.54 13.04
CA LYS A 304 11.70 -21.47 13.81
C LYS A 304 11.82 -22.72 14.66
N ILE A 305 12.92 -23.46 14.49
CA ILE A 305 13.25 -24.67 15.26
C ILE A 305 14.48 -24.39 16.10
N LEU A 306 14.42 -24.67 17.41
CA LEU A 306 15.49 -24.39 18.37
C LEU A 306 15.97 -25.66 19.07
N ASN A 307 17.14 -25.53 19.69
CA ASN A 307 17.87 -26.52 20.48
C ASN A 307 18.39 -27.74 19.70
N THR A 308 18.56 -27.59 18.39
CA THR A 308 19.23 -28.57 17.52
C THR A 308 19.82 -27.89 16.29
N THR A 309 20.91 -28.44 15.76
CA THR A 309 21.50 -28.06 14.46
C THR A 309 21.59 -29.25 13.51
N GLY A 310 21.06 -30.42 13.91
CA GLY A 310 21.07 -31.63 13.10
C GLY A 310 19.75 -31.75 12.35
N PHE A 311 19.78 -31.70 11.02
CA PHE A 311 18.61 -31.85 10.17
C PHE A 311 18.93 -32.86 9.07
N SER A 312 18.03 -33.82 8.87
CA SER A 312 18.12 -34.79 7.77
C SER A 312 16.75 -34.96 7.15
N ASP A 313 16.74 -35.10 5.84
CA ASP A 313 15.53 -35.09 5.05
C ASP A 313 15.66 -36.10 3.91
N ASN A 314 14.78 -37.09 3.88
CA ASN A 314 14.84 -38.15 2.88
C ASN A 314 13.93 -37.87 1.67
N ASN A 315 13.03 -36.88 1.78
CA ASN A 315 11.97 -36.59 0.80
C ASN A 315 11.88 -35.09 0.46
N HIS A 316 12.95 -34.33 0.70
CA HIS A 316 13.07 -32.90 0.36
C HIS A 316 12.02 -31.96 1.01
N VAL A 317 11.36 -32.39 2.10
CA VAL A 317 10.37 -31.59 2.83
C VAL A 317 11.01 -30.41 3.58
N LEU A 318 12.12 -30.64 4.29
CA LEU A 318 12.89 -29.59 4.95
C LEU A 318 13.62 -28.70 3.94
N GLU A 319 13.99 -29.25 2.78
CA GLU A 319 14.53 -28.46 1.67
C GLU A 319 13.46 -27.54 1.07
N THR A 320 12.25 -28.04 0.83
CA THR A 320 11.12 -27.21 0.31
C THR A 320 10.67 -26.15 1.31
N LEU A 321 10.76 -26.41 2.62
CA LEU A 321 10.58 -25.40 3.66
C LEU A 321 11.73 -24.37 3.71
N GLY A 322 12.87 -24.65 3.08
CA GLY A 322 14.08 -23.82 3.12
C GLY A 322 14.82 -23.83 4.45
N ILE A 323 14.64 -24.89 5.24
CA ILE A 323 15.51 -25.19 6.38
C ILE A 323 16.83 -25.75 5.85
N LEU A 324 16.74 -26.61 4.83
CA LEU A 324 17.88 -27.12 4.07
C LEU A 324 17.95 -26.46 2.69
N GLU A 325 19.13 -26.44 2.09
CA GLU A 325 19.32 -26.08 0.69
C GLU A 325 20.23 -27.09 -0.02
N GLY A 326 19.95 -27.34 -1.30
CA GLY A 326 20.80 -28.15 -2.16
C GLY A 326 22.10 -27.41 -2.50
N ASN A 327 23.24 -28.07 -2.27
CA ASN A 327 24.55 -27.49 -2.55
C ASN A 327 24.85 -27.49 -4.06
N GLN A 328 25.70 -26.56 -4.49
CA GLN A 328 26.25 -26.53 -5.83
C GLN A 328 27.69 -27.07 -5.81
N GLY A 329 27.96 -27.98 -6.73
CA GLY A 329 29.28 -28.57 -6.94
C GLY A 329 29.82 -28.29 -8.35
N SER A 330 30.69 -29.19 -8.80
CA SER A 330 31.13 -29.25 -10.19
C SER A 330 31.30 -30.70 -10.58
N GLU A 331 30.92 -31.03 -11.81
CA GLU A 331 31.15 -32.35 -12.40
C GLU A 331 32.41 -32.30 -13.27
N ALA A 332 33.29 -33.27 -13.07
CA ALA A 332 34.53 -33.39 -13.83
C ALA A 332 34.24 -33.81 -15.28
N GLU A 333 35.00 -33.27 -16.23
CA GLU A 333 34.94 -33.72 -17.62
C GLU A 333 35.64 -35.07 -17.76
N GLU A 334 34.98 -36.03 -18.41
CA GLU A 334 35.54 -37.34 -18.70
C GLU A 334 35.56 -37.59 -20.20
N HIS A 335 36.68 -38.11 -20.69
CA HIS A 335 36.86 -38.53 -22.07
C HIS A 335 37.13 -40.03 -22.12
N LEU A 336 36.51 -40.72 -23.07
CA LEU A 336 36.65 -42.17 -23.23
C LEU A 336 36.96 -42.51 -24.69
N SER A 337 37.86 -43.46 -24.90
CA SER A 337 38.11 -43.99 -26.24
C SER A 337 36.94 -44.84 -26.75
N ASP A 338 36.59 -44.73 -28.03
CA ASP A 338 35.52 -45.52 -28.64
C ASP A 338 35.87 -47.02 -28.78
N THR A 339 37.17 -47.31 -28.90
CA THR A 339 37.73 -48.64 -29.13
C THR A 339 38.10 -49.30 -27.81
N ALA A 340 37.47 -50.45 -27.53
CA ALA A 340 37.82 -51.30 -26.41
C ALA A 340 38.90 -52.31 -26.81
N VAL A 341 40.10 -52.12 -26.30
CA VAL A 341 41.27 -52.96 -26.60
C VAL A 341 41.24 -54.22 -25.73
N THR A 342 41.59 -55.36 -26.32
CA THR A 342 41.53 -56.68 -25.67
C THR A 342 42.92 -57.32 -25.53
N VAL A 343 43.00 -58.34 -24.67
CA VAL A 343 44.17 -59.20 -24.49
C VAL A 343 44.05 -60.44 -25.38
N VAL A 344 45.18 -60.94 -25.89
CA VAL A 344 45.24 -62.19 -26.67
C VAL A 344 44.69 -63.34 -25.82
N GLY A 345 43.62 -63.98 -26.30
CA GLY A 345 42.91 -65.05 -25.58
C GLY A 345 41.63 -64.61 -24.86
N GLY A 346 41.27 -63.33 -24.94
CA GLY A 346 40.01 -62.76 -24.43
C GLY A 346 40.18 -61.95 -23.14
N GLY A 347 39.25 -61.03 -22.92
CA GLY A 347 39.29 -60.05 -21.82
C GLY A 347 39.78 -58.68 -22.28
N TYR A 348 39.46 -57.65 -21.49
CA TYR A 348 39.87 -56.27 -21.74
C TYR A 348 41.26 -55.98 -21.19
N ILE A 349 41.97 -55.04 -21.81
CA ILE A 349 43.21 -54.52 -21.21
C ILE A 349 42.91 -53.78 -19.90
N THR A 350 43.93 -53.67 -19.07
CA THR A 350 43.99 -52.85 -17.85
C THR A 350 45.31 -52.07 -17.86
N GLY A 351 45.47 -51.12 -16.94
CA GLY A 351 46.73 -50.39 -16.76
C GLY A 351 47.97 -51.31 -16.66
N ALA A 352 47.86 -52.39 -15.88
CA ALA A 352 48.94 -53.37 -15.70
C ALA A 352 49.14 -54.35 -16.88
N THR A 353 48.39 -54.21 -17.98
CA THR A 353 48.51 -55.11 -19.14
C THR A 353 49.79 -54.82 -19.91
N LYS A 354 50.61 -55.85 -20.14
CA LYS A 354 51.85 -55.73 -20.92
C LYS A 354 51.59 -55.57 -22.41
N TRP A 355 52.39 -54.75 -23.08
CA TRP A 355 52.29 -54.52 -24.53
C TRP A 355 52.39 -55.80 -25.37
N GLU A 356 53.14 -56.82 -24.93
CA GLU A 356 53.26 -58.11 -25.63
C GLU A 356 51.97 -58.93 -25.67
N THR A 357 51.02 -58.65 -24.76
CA THR A 357 49.80 -59.44 -24.57
C THR A 357 48.56 -58.84 -25.24
N ILE A 358 48.69 -57.63 -25.81
CA ILE A 358 47.59 -56.92 -26.46
C ILE A 358 47.18 -57.65 -27.76
N ASP A 359 45.87 -57.80 -27.98
CA ASP A 359 45.33 -58.29 -29.23
C ASP A 359 45.20 -57.14 -30.24
N THR A 360 45.89 -57.27 -31.37
CA THR A 360 45.91 -56.29 -32.46
C THR A 360 45.12 -56.76 -33.68
N GLY A 361 44.20 -57.73 -33.53
CA GLY A 361 43.27 -58.17 -34.59
C GLY A 361 43.81 -59.26 -35.52
N GLY A 362 44.81 -60.04 -35.09
CA GLY A 362 45.41 -61.14 -35.85
C GLY A 362 45.93 -62.28 -34.97
N SER A 363 46.42 -63.38 -35.56
CA SER A 363 46.86 -64.56 -34.79
C SER A 363 48.10 -64.35 -33.89
N THR A 364 48.74 -63.17 -33.96
CA THR A 364 49.91 -62.77 -33.14
C THR A 364 49.90 -61.26 -32.90
N ASN A 365 50.24 -60.81 -31.68
CA ASN A 365 50.49 -59.39 -31.33
C ASN A 365 51.53 -58.78 -32.28
N ASN A 366 51.15 -57.73 -33.01
CA ASN A 366 51.98 -57.11 -34.04
C ASN A 366 52.72 -55.85 -33.58
N ILE A 367 52.72 -55.55 -32.28
CA ILE A 367 53.49 -54.45 -31.68
C ILE A 367 54.97 -54.83 -31.63
N VAL A 368 55.88 -53.91 -31.93
CA VAL A 368 57.33 -54.13 -31.95
C VAL A 368 58.05 -53.16 -31.00
N ASN A 369 59.16 -53.59 -30.39
CA ASN A 369 60.01 -52.68 -29.62
C ASN A 369 60.53 -51.55 -30.51
N GLY A 370 60.40 -50.31 -30.03
CA GLY A 370 60.68 -49.08 -30.78
C GLY A 370 59.46 -48.43 -31.42
N ASP A 371 58.27 -49.06 -31.37
CA ASP A 371 57.02 -48.37 -31.70
C ASP A 371 56.75 -47.22 -30.72
N THR A 372 56.14 -46.15 -31.22
CA THR A 372 55.84 -44.96 -30.43
C THR A 372 54.37 -44.58 -30.48
N ILE A 373 53.88 -43.99 -29.40
CA ILE A 373 52.53 -43.44 -29.31
C ILE A 373 52.67 -41.94 -29.10
N THR A 374 52.14 -41.16 -30.01
CA THR A 374 52.10 -39.69 -29.89
C THR A 374 50.73 -39.28 -29.42
N PHE A 375 50.65 -38.24 -28.59
CA PHE A 375 49.39 -37.67 -28.17
C PHE A 375 49.45 -36.14 -28.17
N THR A 376 48.32 -35.53 -28.50
CA THR A 376 48.13 -34.09 -28.57
C THR A 376 46.76 -33.72 -28.05
N GLY A 377 46.63 -32.55 -27.46
CA GLY A 377 45.39 -32.13 -26.82
C GLY A 377 45.48 -30.72 -26.28
N VAL A 378 44.50 -30.36 -25.46
CA VAL A 378 44.52 -29.14 -24.64
C VAL A 378 44.06 -29.48 -23.23
N ASN A 379 44.56 -28.76 -22.22
CA ASN A 379 44.14 -28.91 -20.83
C ASN A 379 42.86 -28.11 -20.51
N HIS A 380 42.45 -28.12 -19.24
CA HIS A 380 41.27 -27.42 -18.70
C HIS A 380 41.05 -26.01 -19.27
N VAL A 381 42.11 -25.19 -19.36
CA VAL A 381 42.05 -23.79 -19.83
C VAL A 381 42.38 -23.59 -21.31
N GLY A 382 42.50 -24.68 -22.08
CA GLY A 382 42.78 -24.62 -23.52
C GLY A 382 44.26 -24.51 -23.89
N THR A 383 45.19 -24.73 -22.95
CA THR A 383 46.63 -24.75 -23.26
C THR A 383 47.01 -26.06 -23.93
N THR A 384 47.71 -25.99 -25.07
CA THR A 384 48.11 -27.17 -25.84
C THR A 384 49.06 -28.08 -25.06
N VAL A 385 48.75 -29.38 -25.04
CA VAL A 385 49.55 -30.44 -24.46
C VAL A 385 49.96 -31.41 -25.57
N THR A 386 51.24 -31.79 -25.61
CA THR A 386 51.76 -32.79 -26.55
C THR A 386 52.77 -33.69 -25.87
N GLY A 387 52.84 -34.94 -26.28
CA GLY A 387 53.83 -35.88 -25.78
C GLY A 387 53.98 -37.12 -26.64
N THR A 388 55.01 -37.90 -26.33
CA THR A 388 55.34 -39.15 -27.01
C THR A 388 55.75 -40.19 -25.98
N TYR A 389 55.17 -41.38 -26.07
CA TYR A 389 55.54 -42.57 -25.31
C TYR A 389 56.22 -43.59 -26.23
N ALA A 390 57.33 -44.17 -25.80
CA ALA A 390 58.06 -45.19 -26.57
C ALA A 390 57.95 -46.57 -25.91
N ILE A 391 57.63 -47.58 -26.72
CA ILE A 391 57.57 -48.98 -26.30
C ILE A 391 58.96 -49.60 -26.53
N ASP A 392 59.90 -49.36 -25.62
CA ASP A 392 61.28 -49.83 -25.71
C ASP A 392 61.42 -51.35 -25.43
N ASP A 393 60.60 -51.88 -24.52
CA ASP A 393 60.54 -53.30 -24.18
C ASP A 393 59.10 -53.74 -23.90
N LYS A 394 58.42 -54.23 -24.94
CA LYS A 394 57.03 -54.66 -24.87
C LYS A 394 56.75 -55.82 -23.90
N SER A 395 57.79 -56.57 -23.52
CA SER A 395 57.67 -57.70 -22.59
C SER A 395 57.73 -57.27 -21.12
N ASN A 396 58.18 -56.05 -20.86
CA ASN A 396 58.33 -55.53 -19.51
C ASN A 396 57.47 -54.28 -19.24
N GLN A 397 57.25 -53.43 -20.24
CA GLN A 397 56.38 -52.26 -20.13
C GLN A 397 54.90 -52.65 -20.23
N ASP A 398 54.06 -51.88 -19.56
CA ASP A 398 52.61 -52.00 -19.52
C ASP A 398 51.92 -50.70 -19.98
N ILE A 399 50.60 -50.70 -19.98
CA ILE A 399 49.77 -49.56 -20.38
C ILE A 399 49.90 -48.39 -19.39
N ASP A 400 50.09 -48.66 -18.09
CA ASP A 400 50.31 -47.64 -17.05
C ASP A 400 51.47 -46.70 -17.40
N GLY A 401 52.50 -47.18 -18.10
CA GLY A 401 53.56 -46.34 -18.63
C GLY A 401 53.08 -45.26 -19.60
N LEU A 402 52.12 -45.57 -20.48
CA LEU A 402 51.51 -44.60 -21.39
C LEU A 402 50.60 -43.63 -20.62
N LEU A 403 49.76 -44.15 -19.71
CA LEU A 403 48.84 -43.35 -18.92
C LEU A 403 49.60 -42.31 -18.07
N SER A 404 50.64 -42.77 -17.37
CA SER A 404 51.53 -41.88 -16.60
C SER A 404 52.22 -40.84 -17.48
N ALA A 405 52.58 -41.18 -18.73
CA ALA A 405 53.19 -40.23 -19.65
C ALA A 405 52.18 -39.15 -20.10
N ILE A 406 50.90 -39.51 -20.25
CA ILE A 406 49.82 -38.57 -20.53
C ILE A 406 49.63 -37.64 -19.33
N GLU A 407 49.43 -38.15 -18.11
CA GLU A 407 49.25 -37.35 -16.89
C GLU A 407 50.41 -36.38 -16.64
N LEU A 408 51.65 -36.86 -16.85
CA LEU A 408 52.85 -36.04 -16.72
C LEU A 408 52.86 -34.89 -17.73
N ALA A 409 52.43 -35.13 -18.97
CA ALA A 409 52.40 -34.09 -20.00
C ALA A 409 51.40 -32.98 -19.67
N PHE A 410 50.25 -33.30 -19.08
CA PHE A 410 49.26 -32.31 -18.65
C PHE A 410 49.73 -31.47 -17.46
N SER A 411 50.48 -32.07 -16.54
CA SER A 411 50.95 -31.39 -15.31
C SER A 411 52.27 -30.62 -15.44
N THR A 412 53.14 -30.97 -16.40
CA THR A 412 54.52 -30.42 -16.48
C THR A 412 54.57 -28.90 -16.65
N GLU A 413 53.80 -28.36 -17.59
CA GLU A 413 53.76 -26.91 -17.86
C GLU A 413 52.68 -26.20 -17.02
N ASN A 414 51.75 -26.97 -16.42
CA ASN A 414 50.57 -26.45 -15.75
C ASN A 414 50.20 -27.30 -14.51
N PRO A 415 50.95 -27.20 -13.41
CA PRO A 415 50.74 -28.06 -12.23
C PRO A 415 49.40 -27.86 -11.52
N SER A 416 48.65 -26.79 -11.85
CA SER A 416 47.29 -26.53 -11.35
C SER A 416 46.18 -27.21 -12.16
N TYR A 417 46.49 -27.76 -13.34
CA TYR A 417 45.52 -28.39 -14.24
C TYR A 417 45.96 -29.83 -14.53
N THR A 418 45.43 -30.77 -13.76
CA THR A 418 45.84 -32.18 -13.78
C THR A 418 44.73 -33.07 -14.36
N VAL A 419 45.14 -34.16 -15.00
CA VAL A 419 44.22 -35.22 -15.45
C VAL A 419 44.59 -36.53 -14.77
N ASP A 420 43.60 -37.40 -14.60
CA ASP A 420 43.78 -38.81 -14.22
C ASP A 420 43.57 -39.67 -15.47
N ALA A 421 44.53 -40.52 -15.83
CA ALA A 421 44.48 -41.38 -17.01
C ALA A 421 44.39 -42.84 -16.59
N THR A 422 43.27 -43.50 -16.90
CA THR A 422 42.98 -44.87 -16.47
C THR A 422 42.47 -45.73 -17.64
N ILE A 423 42.23 -47.02 -17.36
CA ILE A 423 41.55 -47.92 -18.30
C ILE A 423 40.21 -48.36 -17.73
N GLU A 424 39.14 -48.13 -18.49
CA GLU A 424 37.79 -48.58 -18.17
C GLU A 424 37.28 -49.53 -19.27
N ASN A 425 37.01 -50.79 -18.94
CA ASN A 425 36.52 -51.80 -19.90
C ASN A 425 37.33 -51.88 -21.21
N GLY A 426 38.66 -51.75 -21.09
CA GLY A 426 39.60 -51.81 -22.23
C GLY A 426 39.75 -50.51 -23.01
N ARG A 427 39.11 -49.42 -22.56
CA ARG A 427 39.17 -48.09 -23.19
C ARG A 427 40.04 -47.16 -22.35
N ILE A 428 40.73 -46.23 -23.02
CA ILE A 428 41.47 -45.17 -22.33
C ILE A 428 40.44 -44.16 -21.81
N LYS A 429 40.45 -43.93 -20.49
CA LYS A 429 39.63 -42.93 -19.81
C LYS A 429 40.54 -41.83 -19.30
N ILE A 430 40.20 -40.57 -19.59
CA ILE A 430 40.87 -39.39 -19.06
C ILE A 430 39.84 -38.57 -18.30
N THR A 431 40.12 -38.24 -17.05
CA THR A 431 39.25 -37.39 -16.22
C THR A 431 40.00 -36.10 -15.87
N ASP A 432 39.39 -34.94 -16.12
CA ASP A 432 39.90 -33.68 -15.60
C ASP A 432 39.71 -33.64 -14.07
N THR A 433 40.80 -33.51 -13.33
CA THR A 433 40.78 -33.50 -11.85
C THR A 433 40.84 -32.10 -11.27
N THR A 434 40.79 -31.07 -12.13
CA THR A 434 40.81 -29.67 -11.72
C THR A 434 39.53 -29.33 -10.96
N THR A 435 39.65 -29.03 -9.67
CA THR A 435 38.51 -28.63 -8.82
C THR A 435 38.27 -27.12 -8.89
N GLY A 436 37.01 -26.70 -9.04
CA GLY A 436 36.58 -25.30 -8.83
C GLY A 436 36.93 -24.31 -9.95
N GLY A 437 37.34 -24.78 -11.13
CA GLY A 437 37.47 -23.97 -12.34
C GLY A 437 36.42 -24.41 -13.34
N GLY A 438 35.57 -23.49 -13.80
CA GLY A 438 34.39 -23.66 -14.67
C GLY A 438 34.32 -24.84 -15.65
N ASP A 439 34.03 -24.55 -16.92
CA ASP A 439 33.98 -25.60 -17.96
C ASP A 439 35.39 -25.96 -18.41
N SER A 440 35.64 -27.25 -18.54
CA SER A 440 36.91 -27.76 -19.06
C SER A 440 36.93 -27.67 -20.59
N LEU A 441 38.08 -27.29 -21.14
CA LEU A 441 38.39 -27.36 -22.57
C LEU A 441 39.21 -28.61 -22.92
N LEU A 442 39.21 -29.62 -22.05
CA LEU A 442 40.01 -30.83 -22.19
C LEU A 442 39.78 -31.48 -23.55
N SER A 443 40.87 -31.84 -24.23
CA SER A 443 40.82 -32.77 -25.34
C SER A 443 42.08 -33.59 -25.38
N LEU A 444 41.96 -34.81 -25.89
CA LEU A 444 43.10 -35.68 -26.12
C LEU A 444 42.89 -36.46 -27.42
N SER A 445 43.92 -36.49 -28.25
CA SER A 445 44.03 -37.39 -29.38
C SER A 445 45.29 -38.22 -29.20
N VAL A 446 45.13 -39.55 -29.26
CA VAL A 446 46.22 -40.51 -29.15
C VAL A 446 46.39 -41.20 -30.50
N THR A 447 47.62 -41.28 -30.99
CA THR A 447 47.95 -41.91 -32.27
C THR A 447 49.07 -42.91 -32.05
N ALA A 448 48.79 -44.19 -32.30
CA ALA A 448 49.80 -45.23 -32.36
C ALA A 448 50.59 -45.15 -33.68
N ASN A 449 51.86 -44.82 -33.59
CA ASN A 449 52.75 -44.78 -34.73
C ASN A 449 53.40 -46.16 -34.89
N ASN A 450 52.84 -47.00 -35.76
CA ASN A 450 53.27 -48.39 -35.94
C ASN A 450 54.57 -48.49 -36.78
N GLN A 451 55.68 -47.89 -36.31
CA GLN A 451 56.93 -47.77 -37.07
C GLN A 451 57.63 -49.11 -37.35
N GLY A 452 57.43 -50.11 -36.49
CA GLY A 452 57.86 -51.50 -36.68
C GLY A 452 56.93 -52.34 -37.58
N GLY A 453 55.79 -51.77 -38.00
CA GLY A 453 54.68 -52.44 -38.68
C GLY A 453 53.67 -53.02 -37.69
N GLY A 454 52.37 -52.96 -37.98
CA GLY A 454 51.29 -53.40 -37.09
C GLY A 454 49.97 -52.66 -37.33
N THR A 455 48.96 -52.94 -36.50
CA THR A 455 47.59 -52.37 -36.57
C THR A 455 47.05 -52.06 -35.17
N LEU A 456 47.88 -51.52 -34.28
CA LEU A 456 47.40 -51.03 -32.98
C LEU A 456 46.49 -49.83 -33.22
N ASP A 457 45.27 -49.93 -32.73
CA ASP A 457 44.27 -48.88 -32.72
C ASP A 457 43.82 -48.67 -31.28
N LEU A 458 43.95 -47.44 -30.80
CA LEU A 458 43.53 -47.02 -29.45
C LEU A 458 42.21 -46.25 -29.48
N GLY A 459 41.61 -46.11 -30.68
CA GLY A 459 40.35 -45.43 -30.88
C GLY A 459 40.44 -43.91 -30.89
N THR A 460 39.31 -43.28 -31.18
CA THR A 460 39.12 -41.84 -30.99
C THR A 460 38.69 -41.59 -29.57
N ILE A 461 39.35 -40.66 -28.89
CA ILE A 461 38.99 -40.21 -27.55
C ILE A 461 38.06 -39.00 -27.70
N THR A 462 36.88 -39.08 -27.11
CA THR A 462 35.86 -38.02 -27.11
C THR A 462 35.27 -37.87 -25.72
N ALA A 463 34.68 -36.71 -25.43
CA ALA A 463 33.94 -36.48 -24.19
C ALA A 463 32.84 -37.55 -24.02
N SER A 464 32.86 -38.24 -22.88
CA SER A 464 31.81 -39.15 -22.41
C SER A 464 30.97 -38.51 -21.32
N ILE A 465 31.55 -37.60 -20.53
CA ILE A 465 30.85 -36.73 -19.58
C ILE A 465 31.36 -35.32 -19.82
N GLU A 466 30.45 -34.40 -20.12
CA GLU A 466 30.76 -32.97 -20.24
C GLU A 466 30.89 -32.38 -18.84
N GLY A 467 32.08 -31.86 -18.50
CA GLY A 467 32.31 -31.21 -17.22
C GLY A 467 31.58 -29.88 -17.14
N TYR A 468 31.08 -29.53 -15.96
CA TYR A 468 30.40 -28.26 -15.73
C TYR A 468 30.45 -27.82 -14.27
N ALA A 469 30.50 -26.51 -14.07
CA ALA A 469 30.28 -25.89 -12.78
C ALA A 469 28.79 -25.52 -12.62
N MET A 470 28.16 -25.99 -11.55
CA MET A 470 26.76 -25.66 -11.27
C MET A 470 26.62 -24.17 -10.92
N GLN A 471 27.57 -23.59 -10.19
CA GLN A 471 27.61 -22.16 -9.87
C GLN A 471 28.56 -21.42 -10.79
N LEU A 472 28.03 -20.52 -11.62
CA LEU A 472 28.81 -19.66 -12.52
C LEU A 472 29.21 -18.34 -11.87
N GLN A 473 28.36 -17.83 -10.98
CA GLN A 473 28.60 -16.62 -10.20
C GLN A 473 27.87 -16.72 -8.86
N GLU A 474 28.59 -16.46 -7.77
CA GLU A 474 27.99 -16.38 -6.44
C GLU A 474 27.28 -15.03 -6.26
N GLY A 475 26.14 -15.04 -5.59
CA GLY A 475 25.52 -13.81 -5.13
C GLY A 475 26.37 -13.19 -4.03
N ALA A 476 26.49 -11.86 -3.99
CA ALA A 476 27.22 -11.19 -2.93
C ALA A 476 26.56 -9.86 -2.57
N ASP A 477 26.61 -9.49 -1.29
CA ASP A 477 26.14 -8.19 -0.83
C ASP A 477 27.16 -7.08 -1.14
N ALA A 478 26.65 -5.86 -1.32
CA ALA A 478 27.45 -4.66 -1.32
C ALA A 478 27.96 -4.38 0.10
N ARG A 479 29.24 -4.04 0.22
CA ARG A 479 29.89 -3.71 1.49
C ARG A 479 30.70 -2.45 1.35
N VAL A 480 30.38 -1.42 2.14
CA VAL A 480 31.11 -0.14 2.16
C VAL A 480 31.14 0.42 3.57
N VAL A 481 32.00 1.40 3.82
CA VAL A 481 32.02 2.13 5.09
C VAL A 481 31.56 3.56 4.84
N ILE A 482 30.52 4.01 5.55
CA ILE A 482 29.99 5.38 5.46
C ILE A 482 30.22 6.05 6.80
N ASP A 483 30.95 7.17 6.82
CA ASP A 483 31.32 7.94 8.02
C ASP A 483 31.92 7.07 9.16
N GLY A 484 32.67 6.03 8.78
CA GLY A 484 33.30 5.08 9.71
C GLY A 484 32.41 3.90 10.15
N THR A 485 31.17 3.83 9.68
CA THR A 485 30.23 2.73 9.96
C THR A 485 30.17 1.75 8.79
N ALA A 486 30.31 0.46 9.05
CA ALA A 486 30.20 -0.57 8.01
C ALA A 486 28.72 -0.77 7.63
N ILE A 487 28.43 -0.63 6.34
CA ILE A 487 27.11 -0.83 5.74
C ILE A 487 27.18 -2.07 4.85
N THR A 488 26.18 -2.93 4.99
CA THR A 488 25.97 -4.10 4.11
C THR A 488 24.58 -3.98 3.50
N SER A 489 24.46 -4.21 2.20
CA SER A 489 23.19 -4.17 1.47
C SER A 489 23.15 -5.26 0.42
N SER A 490 22.00 -5.89 0.22
CA SER A 490 21.79 -6.82 -0.91
C SER A 490 21.81 -6.11 -2.26
N SER A 491 21.61 -4.78 -2.29
CA SER A 491 21.60 -3.97 -3.49
C SER A 491 22.79 -3.03 -3.57
N ASN A 492 23.19 -2.69 -4.81
CA ASN A 492 24.10 -1.58 -5.06
C ASN A 492 23.46 -0.21 -4.82
N THR A 493 22.14 -0.13 -4.70
CA THR A 493 21.42 1.09 -4.33
C THR A 493 21.13 1.09 -2.83
N ILE A 494 21.71 2.04 -2.10
CA ILE A 494 21.61 2.21 -0.64
C ILE A 494 20.88 3.52 -0.38
N SER A 495 19.65 3.46 0.15
CA SER A 495 18.76 4.63 0.36
C SER A 495 18.46 4.95 1.82
N ASP A 496 18.91 4.12 2.74
CA ASP A 496 18.57 4.13 4.17
C ASP A 496 19.77 4.47 5.07
N ALA A 497 20.99 4.39 4.54
CA ALA A 497 22.21 4.68 5.31
C ALA A 497 22.36 6.16 5.69
N VAL A 498 21.89 7.09 4.85
CA VAL A 498 21.89 8.53 5.12
C VAL A 498 20.52 9.10 4.78
N SER A 499 19.87 9.76 5.75
CA SER A 499 18.50 10.24 5.60
C SER A 499 18.35 11.18 4.39
N GLY A 500 17.42 10.84 3.49
CA GLY A 500 17.13 11.60 2.28
C GLY A 500 18.21 11.50 1.20
N VAL A 501 19.18 10.59 1.30
CA VAL A 501 20.25 10.40 0.32
C VAL A 501 20.25 8.96 -0.19
N THR A 502 20.26 8.80 -1.50
CA THR A 502 20.42 7.50 -2.15
C THR A 502 21.79 7.42 -2.81
N ILE A 503 22.57 6.41 -2.42
CA ILE A 503 23.91 6.12 -2.93
C ILE A 503 23.81 4.89 -3.82
N ASN A 504 24.16 5.01 -5.10
CA ASN A 504 24.28 3.87 -6.00
C ASN A 504 25.76 3.56 -6.24
N LEU A 505 26.20 2.40 -5.76
CA LEU A 505 27.56 1.89 -5.89
C LEU A 505 27.78 1.30 -7.27
N LEU A 506 28.87 1.70 -7.92
CA LEU A 506 29.22 1.31 -9.28
C LEU A 506 30.51 0.49 -9.31
N ASN A 507 31.48 0.84 -8.45
CA ASN A 507 32.77 0.19 -8.38
C ASN A 507 33.40 0.34 -7.00
N VAL A 508 34.38 -0.50 -6.69
CA VAL A 508 35.17 -0.43 -5.45
C VAL A 508 36.66 -0.54 -5.74
N GLU A 509 37.47 0.30 -5.08
CA GLU A 509 38.93 0.22 -5.07
C GLU A 509 39.42 0.27 -3.62
N ALA A 510 40.11 -0.78 -3.17
CA ALA A 510 40.59 -0.85 -1.79
C ALA A 510 41.57 0.30 -1.47
N GLY A 511 41.27 1.06 -0.41
CA GLY A 511 42.03 2.23 0.02
C GLY A 511 41.51 3.57 -0.52
N SER A 512 40.56 3.54 -1.46
CA SER A 512 39.93 4.74 -2.02
C SER A 512 38.82 5.26 -1.10
N LYS A 513 38.63 6.58 -1.13
CA LYS A 513 37.62 7.33 -0.40
C LYS A 513 36.91 8.26 -1.36
N VAL A 514 35.59 8.38 -1.20
CA VAL A 514 34.76 9.36 -1.89
C VAL A 514 34.12 10.26 -0.85
N ASP A 515 34.52 11.52 -0.86
CA ASP A 515 33.91 12.56 -0.04
C ASP A 515 32.79 13.21 -0.85
N PHE A 516 31.57 13.21 -0.32
CA PHE A 516 30.45 13.91 -0.92
C PHE A 516 29.87 14.96 0.02
N THR A 517 29.39 16.06 -0.53
CA THR A 517 28.76 17.15 0.21
C THR A 517 27.40 17.45 -0.38
N VAL A 518 26.37 17.29 0.44
CA VAL A 518 24.99 17.72 0.14
C VAL A 518 24.88 19.21 0.46
N SER A 519 24.44 19.99 -0.52
CA SER A 519 24.21 21.43 -0.41
C SER A 519 22.84 21.80 -0.93
N ARG A 520 22.28 22.94 -0.51
CA ARG A 520 21.03 23.45 -1.11
C ARG A 520 21.28 23.83 -2.56
N ASP A 521 20.35 23.48 -3.44
CA ASP A 521 20.45 23.78 -4.86
C ASP A 521 19.99 25.22 -5.16
N TYR A 522 20.95 26.14 -5.17
CA TYR A 522 20.72 27.53 -5.56
C TYR A 522 20.14 27.66 -6.97
N ASN A 523 20.63 26.87 -7.93
CA ASN A 523 20.21 26.98 -9.32
C ASN A 523 18.79 26.47 -9.53
N GLY A 524 18.43 25.39 -8.85
CA GLY A 524 17.06 24.86 -8.80
C GLY A 524 16.08 25.92 -8.28
N VAL A 525 16.36 26.49 -7.10
CA VAL A 525 15.51 27.54 -6.51
C VAL A 525 15.44 28.80 -7.38
N LEU A 526 16.58 29.25 -7.93
CA LEU A 526 16.64 30.38 -8.85
C LEU A 526 15.77 30.17 -10.09
N SER A 527 15.79 28.96 -10.65
CA SER A 527 15.00 28.60 -11.83
C SER A 527 13.50 28.60 -11.52
N SER A 528 13.09 28.08 -10.37
CA SER A 528 11.69 28.12 -9.92
C SER A 528 11.19 29.55 -9.76
N VAL A 529 11.97 30.42 -9.11
CA VAL A 529 11.63 31.84 -8.95
C VAL A 529 11.58 32.57 -10.30
N GLN A 530 12.50 32.27 -11.22
CA GLN A 530 12.47 32.85 -12.57
C GLN A 530 11.20 32.42 -13.34
N GLY A 531 10.76 31.16 -13.21
CA GLY A 531 9.53 30.68 -13.84
C GLY A 531 8.27 31.42 -13.38
N LEU A 532 8.21 31.79 -12.10
CA LEU A 532 7.15 32.65 -11.56
C LEU A 532 7.20 34.06 -12.16
N ILE A 533 8.39 34.66 -12.22
CA ILE A 533 8.59 36.00 -12.80
C ILE A 533 8.17 36.02 -14.27
N ASP A 534 8.57 35.01 -15.04
CA ASP A 534 8.28 34.93 -16.48
C ASP A 534 6.76 34.76 -16.73
N SER A 535 6.09 33.92 -15.94
CA SER A 535 4.64 33.71 -16.05
C SER A 535 3.84 34.94 -15.61
N TYR A 536 4.25 35.63 -14.54
CA TYR A 536 3.71 36.94 -14.14
C TYR A 536 3.89 37.97 -15.27
N ASN A 537 5.08 38.06 -15.84
CA ASN A 537 5.42 39.01 -16.90
C ASN A 537 4.60 38.76 -18.17
N SER A 538 4.32 37.49 -18.49
CA SER A 538 3.43 37.13 -19.60
C SER A 538 2.01 37.70 -19.40
N VAL A 539 1.44 37.58 -18.20
CA VAL A 539 0.12 38.14 -17.85
C VAL A 539 0.14 39.67 -17.97
N ILE A 540 1.13 40.34 -17.38
CA ILE A 540 1.23 41.81 -17.43
C ILE A 540 1.40 42.30 -18.87
N THR A 541 2.18 41.61 -19.69
CA THR A 541 2.36 41.93 -21.12
C THR A 541 1.02 41.86 -21.86
N ALA A 542 0.30 40.74 -21.70
CA ALA A 542 -1.01 40.55 -22.33
C ALA A 542 -2.03 41.62 -21.94
N ILE A 543 -1.98 42.09 -20.69
CA ILE A 543 -2.84 43.20 -20.22
C ILE A 543 -2.38 44.54 -20.79
N ASN A 544 -1.09 44.86 -20.74
CA ASN A 544 -0.55 46.14 -21.17
C ASN A 544 -0.76 46.38 -22.67
N GLU A 545 -0.63 45.34 -23.51
CA GLU A 545 -0.95 45.39 -24.94
C GLU A 545 -2.39 45.88 -25.22
N GLN A 546 -3.34 45.66 -24.30
CA GLN A 546 -4.72 46.11 -24.48
C GLN A 546 -4.96 47.57 -24.10
N PHE A 547 -4.08 48.17 -23.29
CA PHE A 547 -4.19 49.55 -22.82
C PHE A 547 -3.29 50.53 -23.58
N TYR A 548 -2.41 50.02 -24.45
CA TYR A 548 -1.51 50.82 -25.26
C TYR A 548 -2.21 51.39 -26.50
N TYR A 549 -1.99 52.69 -26.76
CA TYR A 549 -2.43 53.35 -27.98
C TYR A 549 -1.25 53.46 -28.96
N ASN A 550 -1.34 52.76 -30.09
CA ASN A 550 -0.34 52.87 -31.14
C ASN A 550 -0.60 54.14 -31.95
N GLN A 551 0.26 55.15 -31.75
CA GLN A 551 0.15 56.44 -32.42
C GLN A 551 0.42 56.38 -33.93
N GLU A 552 1.20 55.40 -34.40
CA GLU A 552 1.50 55.23 -35.83
C GLU A 552 0.35 54.55 -36.59
N GLU A 553 -0.36 53.62 -35.93
CA GLU A 553 -1.50 52.90 -36.49
C GLU A 553 -2.86 53.57 -36.17
N GLU A 554 -2.83 54.67 -35.41
CA GLU A 554 -4.00 55.36 -34.84
C GLU A 554 -4.99 54.40 -34.14
N SER A 555 -4.50 53.29 -33.58
CA SER A 555 -5.29 52.17 -33.08
C SER A 555 -5.03 51.89 -31.60
N ALA A 556 -6.06 51.42 -30.89
CA ALA A 556 -5.96 50.94 -29.51
C ALA A 556 -6.27 49.44 -29.47
N GLY A 557 -5.82 48.76 -28.41
CA GLY A 557 -6.22 47.39 -28.13
C GLY A 557 -7.77 47.25 -28.08
N PRO A 558 -8.35 46.13 -28.56
CA PRO A 558 -9.81 45.95 -28.55
C PRO A 558 -10.47 46.07 -27.17
N LEU A 559 -9.71 45.82 -26.09
CA LEU A 559 -10.15 45.91 -24.70
C LEU A 559 -9.71 47.20 -23.98
N GLN A 560 -9.33 48.25 -24.72
CA GLN A 560 -8.98 49.55 -24.13
C GLN A 560 -10.07 50.04 -23.17
N GLY A 561 -9.70 50.30 -21.92
CA GLY A 561 -10.62 50.79 -20.87
C GLY A 561 -11.50 49.71 -20.22
N ASP A 562 -11.25 48.42 -20.48
CA ASP A 562 -11.94 47.35 -19.77
C ASP A 562 -11.54 47.35 -18.28
N ALA A 563 -12.55 47.50 -17.41
CA ALA A 563 -12.36 47.56 -15.97
C ALA A 563 -11.83 46.24 -15.39
N THR A 564 -12.13 45.11 -16.03
CA THR A 564 -11.71 43.77 -15.60
C THR A 564 -10.19 43.63 -15.64
N LEU A 565 -9.58 44.04 -16.76
CA LEU A 565 -8.13 43.99 -16.95
C LEU A 565 -7.39 44.93 -16.00
N SER A 566 -7.98 46.11 -15.73
CA SER A 566 -7.44 47.07 -14.76
C SER A 566 -7.50 46.52 -13.33
N SER A 567 -8.59 45.85 -12.96
CA SER A 567 -8.75 45.20 -11.66
C SER A 567 -7.75 44.05 -11.49
N ILE A 568 -7.59 43.18 -12.49
CA ILE A 568 -6.59 42.09 -12.46
C ILE A 568 -5.18 42.65 -12.23
N LYS A 569 -4.77 43.63 -13.05
CA LYS A 569 -3.45 44.26 -12.91
C LYS A 569 -3.25 44.90 -11.53
N SER A 570 -4.25 45.62 -11.03
CA SER A 570 -4.17 46.30 -9.73
C SER A 570 -4.06 45.31 -8.58
N SER A 571 -4.84 44.23 -8.61
CA SER A 571 -4.81 43.14 -7.63
C SER A 571 -3.43 42.46 -7.58
N MET A 572 -2.85 42.13 -8.75
CA MET A 572 -1.53 41.52 -8.83
C MET A 572 -0.41 42.47 -8.36
N VAL A 573 -0.42 43.72 -8.80
CA VAL A 573 0.60 44.73 -8.40
C VAL A 573 0.51 45.05 -6.90
N SER A 574 -0.68 45.00 -6.29
CA SER A 574 -0.86 45.24 -4.85
C SER A 574 -0.01 44.28 -4.01
N ILE A 575 0.05 43.00 -4.38
CA ILE A 575 0.84 41.97 -3.67
C ILE A 575 2.34 42.32 -3.67
N LEU A 576 2.85 42.87 -4.79
CA LEU A 576 4.26 43.26 -4.91
C LEU A 576 4.67 44.37 -3.94
N THR A 577 3.74 45.25 -3.61
CA THR A 577 3.98 46.42 -2.75
C THR A 577 3.62 46.18 -1.29
N GLN A 578 2.97 45.06 -0.97
CA GLN A 578 2.53 44.73 0.37
C GLN A 578 3.70 44.21 1.22
N SER A 579 3.76 44.63 2.48
CA SER A 579 4.66 44.01 3.46
C SER A 579 4.11 42.66 3.92
N ILE A 580 4.91 41.61 3.81
CA ILE A 580 4.58 40.25 4.24
C ILE A 580 4.61 40.21 5.77
N THR A 581 3.44 39.96 6.36
CA THR A 581 3.28 39.88 7.82
C THR A 581 3.93 38.61 8.32
N GLY A 582 4.76 38.70 9.36
CA GLY A 582 5.46 37.55 9.92
C GLY A 582 6.98 37.63 9.78
N LEU A 583 7.47 38.36 8.78
CA LEU A 583 8.87 38.47 8.43
C LEU A 583 9.58 39.69 9.04
N PRO A 584 10.90 39.64 9.25
CA PRO A 584 11.69 40.79 9.67
C PRO A 584 11.68 41.88 8.60
N SER A 585 11.85 43.14 8.98
CA SER A 585 11.82 44.29 8.06
C SER A 585 12.92 44.27 6.99
N SER A 586 13.92 43.41 7.13
CA SER A 586 14.97 43.20 6.13
C SER A 586 14.58 42.22 5.03
N LEU A 587 13.47 41.48 5.17
CA LEU A 587 13.04 40.43 4.23
C LEU A 587 11.50 40.40 4.01
N ASN A 588 10.77 41.43 4.42
CA ASN A 588 9.31 41.41 4.39
C ASN A 588 8.69 41.93 3.07
N SER A 589 9.45 42.00 1.98
CA SER A 589 8.94 42.33 0.64
C SER A 589 9.77 41.66 -0.45
N LEU A 590 9.18 41.48 -1.64
CA LEU A 590 9.86 40.90 -2.80
C LEU A 590 11.08 41.72 -3.25
N SER A 591 11.01 43.04 -3.17
CA SER A 591 12.13 43.92 -3.50
C SER A 591 13.36 43.72 -2.62
N LEU A 592 13.18 43.35 -1.34
CA LEU A 592 14.29 43.12 -0.41
C LEU A 592 15.05 41.83 -0.69
N ILE A 593 14.47 40.91 -1.46
CA ILE A 593 15.13 39.69 -1.96
C ILE A 593 15.55 39.82 -3.42
N GLY A 594 15.54 41.03 -3.98
CA GLY A 594 16.00 41.30 -5.35
C GLY A 594 14.94 41.19 -6.44
N ILE A 595 13.65 41.01 -6.11
CA ILE A 595 12.57 40.99 -7.11
C ILE A 595 11.92 42.37 -7.20
N ASN A 596 12.25 43.10 -8.26
CA ASN A 596 11.87 44.50 -8.43
C ASN A 596 10.82 44.66 -9.52
N SER A 597 9.89 45.62 -9.34
CA SER A 597 8.93 46.00 -10.39
C SER A 597 9.49 47.11 -11.27
N ILE A 598 9.35 46.94 -12.58
CA ILE A 598 9.78 47.89 -13.61
C ILE A 598 8.72 48.98 -13.80
N ILE A 599 9.16 50.23 -13.85
CA ILE A 599 8.39 51.39 -14.30
C ILE A 599 9.16 52.02 -15.45
N ASP A 600 8.61 51.98 -16.66
CA ASP A 600 9.25 52.50 -17.87
C ASP A 600 8.46 53.71 -18.42
N TYR A 601 9.00 54.90 -18.16
CA TYR A 601 8.40 56.17 -18.61
C TYR A 601 8.41 56.37 -20.14
N THR A 602 9.13 55.51 -20.88
CA THR A 602 9.25 55.58 -22.34
C THR A 602 8.44 54.51 -23.04
N ASP A 603 8.31 53.33 -22.43
CA ASP A 603 7.58 52.18 -22.94
C ASP A 603 6.67 51.58 -21.87
N HIS A 604 5.46 52.15 -21.76
CA HIS A 604 4.45 51.73 -20.77
C HIS A 604 3.97 50.28 -20.98
N SER A 605 4.38 49.59 -22.05
CA SER A 605 4.12 48.15 -22.22
C SER A 605 4.83 47.30 -21.15
N LYS A 606 5.89 47.83 -20.53
CA LYS A 606 6.66 47.14 -19.49
C LYS A 606 6.24 47.48 -18.06
N ASP A 607 5.32 48.42 -17.90
CA ASP A 607 4.92 48.90 -16.58
C ASP A 607 4.28 47.80 -15.74
N GLY A 608 4.89 47.54 -14.59
CA GLY A 608 4.47 46.53 -13.64
C GLY A 608 5.09 45.17 -13.85
N MET A 609 5.95 44.96 -14.86
CA MET A 609 6.76 43.73 -15.02
C MET A 609 7.74 43.57 -13.86
N LEU A 610 8.23 42.35 -13.64
CA LEU A 610 9.22 41.98 -12.63
C LEU A 610 10.58 41.69 -13.26
N GLU A 611 11.64 42.09 -12.55
CA GLU A 611 13.04 41.71 -12.81
C GLU A 611 13.70 41.15 -11.55
N LEU A 612 14.68 40.26 -11.75
CA LEU A 612 15.43 39.62 -10.67
C LEU A 612 16.89 40.12 -10.62
N ASP A 613 17.26 40.78 -9.53
CA ASP A 613 18.64 41.01 -9.14
C ASP A 613 19.23 39.74 -8.52
N LYS A 614 20.02 39.02 -9.32
CA LYS A 614 20.65 37.76 -8.93
C LYS A 614 21.67 37.91 -7.82
N GLU A 615 22.34 39.06 -7.68
CA GLU A 615 23.33 39.26 -6.62
C GLU A 615 22.62 39.40 -5.27
N THR A 616 21.59 40.24 -5.21
CA THR A 616 20.76 40.41 -4.01
C THR A 616 20.04 39.11 -3.62
N PHE A 617 19.51 38.38 -4.60
CA PHE A 617 18.86 37.09 -4.37
C PHE A 617 19.83 36.03 -3.83
N GLN A 618 21.05 35.96 -4.39
CA GLN A 618 22.09 35.04 -3.93
C GLN A 618 22.54 35.35 -2.49
N GLU A 619 22.67 36.64 -2.14
CA GLU A 619 22.98 37.04 -0.77
C GLU A 619 21.87 36.63 0.22
N ALA A 620 20.60 36.84 -0.14
CA ALA A 620 19.46 36.40 0.67
C ALA A 620 19.44 34.86 0.85
N PHE A 621 19.73 34.11 -0.23
CA PHE A 621 19.83 32.65 -0.20
C PHE A 621 20.92 32.16 0.76
N ASN A 622 22.11 32.76 0.70
CA ASN A 622 23.26 32.33 1.51
C ASN A 622 23.13 32.72 2.99
N THR A 623 22.56 33.90 3.27
CA THR A 623 22.53 34.46 4.64
C THR A 623 21.30 34.07 5.43
N ASN A 624 20.12 33.97 4.79
CA ASN A 624 18.86 33.66 5.46
C ASN A 624 17.90 32.89 4.55
N PHE A 625 18.28 31.67 4.20
CA PHE A 625 17.48 30.78 3.36
C PHE A 625 16.04 30.58 3.86
N LEU A 626 15.84 30.40 5.17
CA LEU A 626 14.50 30.21 5.74
C LEU A 626 13.64 31.47 5.59
N GLY A 627 14.24 32.64 5.77
CA GLY A 627 13.58 33.92 5.50
C GLY A 627 13.22 34.07 4.03
N LEU A 628 14.14 33.76 3.11
CA LEU A 628 13.89 33.76 1.67
C LEU A 628 12.72 32.84 1.30
N ARG A 629 12.71 31.60 1.81
CA ARG A 629 11.63 30.64 1.59
C ARG A 629 10.27 31.19 2.03
N ARG A 630 10.21 31.76 3.25
CA ARG A 630 8.99 32.34 3.83
C ARG A 630 8.48 33.58 3.09
N VAL A 631 9.29 34.21 2.23
CA VAL A 631 8.80 35.26 1.32
C VAL A 631 7.82 34.71 0.30
N PHE A 632 7.88 33.41 -0.04
CA PHE A 632 7.01 32.79 -1.04
C PHE A 632 5.95 31.86 -0.43
N ILE A 633 6.35 31.03 0.54
CA ILE A 633 5.48 29.98 1.09
C ILE A 633 4.54 30.46 2.19
N ALA A 634 3.49 29.68 2.46
CA ALA A 634 2.75 29.77 3.72
C ALA A 634 3.42 28.94 4.81
N GLU A 635 3.75 29.55 5.95
CA GLU A 635 4.40 28.83 7.06
C GLU A 635 3.92 29.36 8.42
N GLY A 636 3.50 28.43 9.29
CA GLY A 636 3.26 28.68 10.70
C GLY A 636 4.52 28.46 11.53
N SER A 637 4.80 29.36 12.46
CA SER A 637 5.82 29.16 13.50
C SER A 637 5.20 29.26 14.87
N THR A 638 5.65 28.43 15.80
CA THR A 638 5.09 28.37 17.16
C THR A 638 6.11 28.88 18.16
N THR A 639 5.65 29.48 19.25
CA THR A 639 6.52 29.88 20.37
C THR A 639 6.67 28.78 21.42
N ASP A 640 5.94 27.68 21.25
CA ASP A 640 5.84 26.58 22.20
C ASP A 640 6.15 25.26 21.49
N ALA A 641 7.00 24.43 22.09
CA ALA A 641 7.44 23.17 21.51
C ALA A 641 6.32 22.12 21.49
N ASP A 642 5.31 22.29 22.34
CA ASP A 642 4.18 21.38 22.41
C ASP A 642 3.11 21.68 21.35
N VAL A 643 3.24 22.80 20.62
CA VAL A 643 2.34 23.19 19.53
C VAL A 643 3.08 23.11 18.20
N GLU A 644 2.53 22.36 17.27
CA GLU A 644 3.04 22.18 15.91
C GLU A 644 2.01 22.67 14.89
N TYR A 645 2.48 23.38 13.86
CA TYR A 645 1.65 23.79 12.73
C TYR A 645 1.63 22.69 11.66
N ILE A 646 0.44 22.30 11.21
CA ILE A 646 0.26 21.24 10.22
C ILE A 646 -0.12 21.81 8.87
N SER A 647 -1.21 22.57 8.80
CA SER A 647 -1.72 23.12 7.54
C SER A 647 -2.66 24.31 7.77
N HIS A 648 -3.14 24.91 6.68
CA HIS A 648 -4.09 26.01 6.67
C HIS A 648 -5.05 25.87 5.48
N GLY A 649 -6.16 26.62 5.53
CA GLY A 649 -7.08 26.79 4.40
C GLY A 649 -6.87 28.11 3.66
N ASP A 650 -7.58 28.27 2.53
CA ASP A 650 -7.54 29.48 1.70
C ASP A 650 -8.13 30.71 2.41
N GLU A 651 -9.02 30.46 3.38
CA GLU A 651 -9.62 31.50 4.22
C GLU A 651 -8.80 31.89 5.44
N THR A 652 -7.79 31.08 5.82
CA THR A 652 -6.91 31.40 6.95
C THR A 652 -6.11 32.66 6.66
N LYS A 653 -6.15 33.69 7.52
CA LYS A 653 -5.42 34.95 7.30
C LYS A 653 -4.01 34.92 7.93
N ALA A 654 -3.08 35.76 7.47
CA ALA A 654 -1.78 35.90 8.14
C ALA A 654 -1.96 36.59 9.50
N GLY A 655 -1.20 36.18 10.52
CA GLY A 655 -1.32 36.79 11.84
C GLY A 655 -0.70 36.00 12.98
N GLU A 656 -0.76 36.58 14.18
CA GLU A 656 -0.41 35.90 15.43
C GLU A 656 -1.69 35.44 16.13
N TYR A 657 -1.75 34.14 16.42
CA TYR A 657 -2.86 33.45 17.05
C TYR A 657 -2.41 32.89 18.39
N VAL A 658 -3.16 33.15 19.46
CA VAL A 658 -2.89 32.55 20.77
C VAL A 658 -3.56 31.17 20.82
N VAL A 659 -2.81 30.14 21.18
CA VAL A 659 -3.36 28.78 21.37
C VAL A 659 -3.77 28.61 22.82
N ASN A 660 -5.03 28.31 23.06
CA ASN A 660 -5.55 28.08 24.40
C ASN A 660 -6.25 26.71 24.45
N ILE A 661 -5.69 25.80 25.23
CA ILE A 661 -6.21 24.44 25.41
C ILE A 661 -7.19 24.46 26.58
N THR A 662 -8.49 24.29 26.29
CA THR A 662 -9.55 24.35 27.30
C THR A 662 -9.68 23.07 28.13
N GLN A 663 -9.22 21.94 27.60
CA GLN A 663 -9.14 20.67 28.29
C GLN A 663 -7.98 19.83 27.70
N ALA A 664 -6.97 19.52 28.51
CA ALA A 664 -5.88 18.66 28.07
C ALA A 664 -6.31 17.20 28.03
N ALA A 665 -5.83 16.43 27.05
CA ALA A 665 -6.03 14.99 27.02
C ALA A 665 -5.19 14.34 28.13
N THR A 666 -5.85 13.75 29.14
CA THR A 666 -5.15 12.92 30.13
C THR A 666 -4.94 11.53 29.57
N ARG A 667 -3.69 11.18 29.26
CA ARG A 667 -3.28 9.77 29.07
C ARG A 667 -3.02 9.16 30.44
N ALA A 668 -3.49 7.94 30.66
CA ALA A 668 -2.87 7.07 31.66
C ALA A 668 -1.53 6.62 31.09
N SER A 669 -0.45 6.87 31.83
CA SER A 669 0.88 6.30 31.55
C SER A 669 1.26 5.48 32.77
N VAL A 670 1.43 4.18 32.55
CA VAL A 670 2.06 3.27 33.50
C VAL A 670 3.31 2.77 32.81
N THR A 671 4.48 3.13 33.33
CA THR A 671 5.77 2.65 32.82
C THR A 671 6.30 1.64 33.82
N GLY A 672 6.46 0.38 33.39
CA GLY A 672 7.17 -0.63 34.16
C GLY A 672 8.64 -0.24 34.33
N THR A 673 9.19 -0.39 35.53
CA THR A 673 10.57 -0.03 35.85
C THR A 673 11.52 -1.24 35.87
N GLU A 674 11.01 -2.43 35.56
CA GLU A 674 11.71 -3.71 35.58
C GLU A 674 11.63 -4.35 34.19
N ASP A 675 12.71 -4.99 33.76
CA ASP A 675 12.81 -5.75 32.50
C ASP A 675 12.16 -7.13 32.70
N LEU A 676 11.01 -7.38 32.04
CA LEU A 676 10.19 -8.57 32.24
C LEU A 676 10.59 -9.69 31.27
N THR A 677 11.85 -10.12 31.32
CA THR A 677 12.40 -11.19 30.46
C THR A 677 11.78 -12.59 30.67
N SER A 678 10.75 -12.71 31.51
CA SER A 678 10.16 -13.99 31.95
C SER A 678 8.64 -14.10 31.75
N GLY A 679 8.01 -13.11 31.09
CA GLY A 679 6.55 -13.04 30.91
C GLY A 679 5.80 -12.57 32.17
N ILE A 680 4.53 -12.18 32.01
CA ILE A 680 3.64 -11.74 33.10
C ILE A 680 2.73 -12.91 33.51
N GLY A 681 2.48 -13.13 34.80
CA GLY A 681 1.62 -14.22 35.28
C GLY A 681 2.32 -15.56 35.58
N ALA A 682 3.66 -15.58 35.67
CA ALA A 682 4.46 -16.82 35.81
C ALA A 682 4.20 -17.67 37.08
N ASN A 683 3.34 -17.23 38.01
CA ASN A 683 3.03 -17.97 39.25
C ASN A 683 1.56 -17.91 39.70
N ASP A 684 0.72 -17.05 39.11
CA ASP A 684 -0.69 -16.88 39.46
C ASP A 684 -1.49 -16.53 38.18
N LEU A 685 -2.71 -17.03 38.09
CA LEU A 685 -3.68 -16.66 37.07
C LEU A 685 -4.12 -15.22 37.29
N GLU A 686 -3.66 -14.30 36.45
CA GLU A 686 -4.04 -12.89 36.49
C GLU A 686 -4.84 -12.54 35.24
N THR A 687 -5.88 -11.71 35.36
CA THR A 687 -6.65 -11.23 34.21
C THR A 687 -6.36 -9.76 33.99
N LEU A 688 -5.81 -9.43 32.83
CA LEU A 688 -5.62 -8.06 32.38
C LEU A 688 -6.86 -7.60 31.62
N THR A 689 -7.61 -6.67 32.20
CA THR A 689 -8.80 -6.08 31.56
C THR A 689 -8.47 -4.70 31.00
N ILE A 690 -8.74 -4.48 29.70
CA ILE A 690 -8.55 -3.20 29.01
C ILE A 690 -9.87 -2.74 28.40
N THR A 691 -10.24 -1.49 28.64
CA THR A 691 -11.47 -0.88 28.12
C THR A 691 -11.16 0.20 27.09
N GLN A 692 -11.74 0.10 25.88
CA GLN A 692 -11.64 1.10 24.82
C GLN A 692 -13.04 1.53 24.38
N GLY A 693 -13.49 2.72 24.80
CA GLY A 693 -14.88 3.15 24.58
C GLY A 693 -15.85 2.26 25.37
N GLU A 694 -16.80 1.61 24.68
CA GLU A 694 -17.72 0.62 25.26
C GLU A 694 -17.17 -0.83 25.22
N LYS A 695 -16.02 -1.07 24.56
CA LYS A 695 -15.42 -2.40 24.43
C LYS A 695 -14.57 -2.74 25.66
N VAL A 696 -14.69 -3.96 26.17
CA VAL A 696 -13.87 -4.50 27.26
C VAL A 696 -13.17 -5.76 26.75
N ALA A 697 -11.86 -5.73 26.64
CA ALA A 697 -11.02 -6.91 26.34
C ALA A 697 -10.45 -7.45 27.66
N ALA A 698 -10.61 -8.74 27.91
CA ALA A 698 -10.05 -9.42 29.09
C ALA A 698 -9.06 -10.49 28.64
N VAL A 699 -7.77 -10.28 28.91
CA VAL A 699 -6.70 -11.22 28.59
C VAL A 699 -6.36 -12.00 29.85
N VAL A 700 -6.48 -13.31 29.80
CA VAL A 700 -6.01 -14.20 30.86
C VAL A 700 -4.50 -14.38 30.68
N LEU A 701 -3.74 -13.97 31.69
CA LEU A 701 -2.30 -14.17 31.77
C LEU A 701 -2.08 -15.52 32.46
N ASP A 702 -1.68 -16.52 31.67
CA ASP A 702 -1.40 -17.88 32.16
C ASP A 702 0.10 -18.17 32.10
N GLY A 703 0.54 -18.89 33.12
CA GLY A 703 1.83 -19.54 33.22
C GLY A 703 1.67 -20.69 34.20
N ALA A 704 1.51 -21.92 33.69
CA ALA A 704 1.55 -23.09 34.54
C ALA A 704 2.88 -23.12 35.33
N ALA A 705 2.86 -23.68 36.55
CA ALA A 705 4.02 -23.68 37.42
C ALA A 705 5.26 -24.31 36.74
N GLY A 706 6.21 -23.47 36.32
CA GLY A 706 7.41 -23.89 35.57
C GLY A 706 7.53 -23.33 34.15
N GLU A 707 6.55 -22.58 33.65
CA GLU A 707 6.58 -21.92 32.34
C GLU A 707 6.86 -20.41 32.43
N THR A 708 7.38 -19.84 31.34
CA THR A 708 7.44 -18.39 31.14
C THR A 708 6.02 -17.91 30.83
N GLY A 709 5.42 -17.10 31.70
CA GLY A 709 4.04 -16.61 31.53
C GLY A 709 3.81 -15.83 30.23
N SER A 710 2.59 -15.36 29.99
CA SER A 710 2.21 -14.68 28.73
C SER A 710 3.19 -13.55 28.36
N SER A 711 3.71 -13.60 27.13
CA SER A 711 4.62 -12.57 26.60
C SER A 711 3.85 -11.29 26.25
N ILE A 712 4.57 -10.18 26.06
CA ILE A 712 3.97 -8.92 25.61
C ILE A 712 3.29 -9.09 24.24
N ASP A 713 3.85 -9.90 23.35
CA ASP A 713 3.28 -10.13 22.03
C ASP A 713 2.01 -10.99 22.10
N ASP A 714 1.95 -11.98 23.01
CA ASP A 714 0.74 -12.75 23.27
C ASP A 714 -0.38 -11.84 23.80
N ILE A 715 -0.05 -10.98 24.76
CA ILE A 715 -0.98 -10.01 25.33
C ILE A 715 -1.50 -9.08 24.24
N VAL A 716 -0.63 -8.52 23.39
CA VAL A 716 -1.01 -7.61 22.31
C VAL A 716 -1.92 -8.31 21.28
N ASN A 717 -1.58 -9.54 20.88
CA ASN A 717 -2.36 -10.29 19.90
C ASN A 717 -3.75 -10.67 20.42
N THR A 718 -3.86 -11.13 21.66
CA THR A 718 -5.16 -11.41 22.28
C THR A 718 -5.97 -10.12 22.45
N LEU A 719 -5.32 -9.00 22.85
CA LEU A 719 -6.00 -7.72 22.98
C LEU A 719 -6.57 -7.22 21.65
N ASN A 720 -5.79 -7.30 20.58
CA ASN A 720 -6.21 -6.86 19.25
C ASN A 720 -7.34 -7.77 18.72
N SER A 721 -7.23 -9.08 18.92
CA SER A 721 -8.29 -10.04 18.56
C SER A 721 -9.61 -9.77 19.29
N GLU A 722 -9.57 -9.44 20.58
CA GLU A 722 -10.76 -9.13 21.37
C GLU A 722 -11.32 -7.73 21.07
N LEU A 723 -10.47 -6.75 20.78
CA LEU A 723 -10.91 -5.39 20.43
C LEU A 723 -11.44 -5.28 18.99
N ASP A 724 -11.03 -6.17 18.08
CA ASP A 724 -11.51 -6.24 16.69
C ASP A 724 -12.82 -7.03 16.52
N ALA A 725 -13.32 -7.70 17.56
CA ALA A 725 -14.60 -8.40 17.52
C ALA A 725 -15.79 -7.41 17.41
N GLU A 726 -16.75 -7.68 16.51
CA GLU A 726 -18.02 -6.94 16.38
C GLU A 726 -19.20 -7.80 16.90
N TYR A 727 -19.91 -7.29 17.90
CA TYR A 727 -21.06 -7.96 18.53
C TYR A 727 -22.39 -7.48 17.94
N SER A 728 -23.31 -8.40 17.65
CA SER A 728 -24.60 -8.08 17.02
C SER A 728 -25.76 -7.89 18.00
N GLN A 729 -25.74 -8.56 19.16
CA GLN A 729 -26.79 -8.46 20.20
C GLN A 729 -26.29 -8.99 21.54
N SER A 730 -26.64 -8.32 22.65
CA SER A 730 -26.43 -8.83 24.02
C SER A 730 -27.74 -8.79 24.81
N ILE A 731 -28.03 -9.85 25.55
CA ILE A 731 -29.19 -9.99 26.43
C ILE A 731 -28.71 -10.23 27.87
N MET A 732 -29.42 -9.70 28.87
CA MET A 732 -29.00 -9.75 30.27
C MET A 732 -30.17 -10.11 31.19
N GLY A 733 -29.90 -10.94 32.19
CA GLY A 733 -30.85 -11.28 33.25
C GLY A 733 -31.09 -10.10 34.18
N ASN A 734 -32.28 -10.03 34.78
CA ASN A 734 -32.70 -8.89 35.60
C ASN A 734 -32.65 -9.14 37.12
N VAL A 735 -32.16 -10.30 37.56
CA VAL A 735 -31.95 -10.60 38.98
C VAL A 735 -30.45 -10.58 39.30
N LYS A 736 -30.09 -9.74 40.27
CA LYS A 736 -28.72 -9.60 40.74
C LYS A 736 -28.33 -10.81 41.58
N ASN A 737 -27.25 -11.48 41.21
CA ASN A 737 -26.70 -12.60 41.97
C ASN A 737 -25.43 -12.16 42.69
N THR A 738 -25.39 -12.43 43.99
CA THR A 738 -24.35 -11.95 44.92
C THR A 738 -23.88 -13.07 45.83
N THR A 739 -22.79 -12.86 46.58
CA THR A 739 -22.29 -13.82 47.58
C THR A 739 -22.79 -13.52 48.99
N ASP A 740 -23.57 -12.45 49.15
CA ASP A 740 -24.08 -11.94 50.42
C ASP A 740 -25.54 -11.45 50.32
N ALA A 741 -26.26 -11.50 51.43
CA ALA A 741 -27.66 -11.07 51.49
C ALA A 741 -27.85 -9.55 51.30
N ASP A 742 -26.82 -8.75 51.59
CA ASP A 742 -26.85 -7.29 51.47
C ASP A 742 -26.63 -6.82 50.01
N GLN A 743 -26.47 -7.78 49.08
CA GLN A 743 -26.28 -7.56 47.63
C GLN A 743 -25.05 -6.71 47.28
N THR A 744 -24.02 -6.76 48.11
CA THR A 744 -22.83 -5.90 48.00
C THR A 744 -21.72 -6.49 47.14
N THR A 745 -21.61 -7.81 47.08
CA THR A 745 -20.54 -8.54 46.40
C THR A 745 -21.14 -9.42 45.31
N ALA A 746 -21.02 -9.01 44.05
CA ALA A 746 -21.47 -9.77 42.89
C ALA A 746 -20.85 -11.17 42.85
N ILE A 747 -21.60 -12.17 42.35
CA ILE A 747 -20.99 -13.46 42.00
C ILE A 747 -20.06 -13.29 40.81
N THR A 748 -19.11 -14.21 40.68
CA THR A 748 -18.21 -14.36 39.54
C THR A 748 -18.37 -15.76 38.96
N ASN A 749 -17.77 -16.02 37.79
CA ASN A 749 -17.72 -17.37 37.21
C ASN A 749 -17.12 -18.43 38.17
N ASN A 750 -16.18 -18.03 39.04
CA ASN A 750 -15.54 -18.91 40.03
C ASN A 750 -16.34 -19.06 41.33
N THR A 751 -17.49 -18.41 41.46
CA THR A 751 -18.32 -18.52 42.66
C THR A 751 -18.95 -19.91 42.74
N THR A 752 -18.84 -20.55 43.91
CA THR A 752 -19.46 -21.85 44.18
C THR A 752 -20.96 -21.70 44.41
N TRP A 753 -21.77 -22.66 43.95
CA TRP A 753 -23.24 -22.59 44.04
C TRP A 753 -23.79 -22.44 45.47
N SER A 754 -23.09 -23.00 46.46
CA SER A 754 -23.46 -22.91 47.89
C SER A 754 -23.38 -21.51 48.49
N SER A 755 -22.66 -20.59 47.84
CA SER A 755 -22.50 -19.20 48.28
C SER A 755 -23.40 -18.20 47.55
N VAL A 756 -24.23 -18.64 46.60
CA VAL A 756 -25.02 -17.74 45.75
C VAL A 756 -26.27 -17.23 46.48
N TYR A 757 -26.51 -15.92 46.40
CA TYR A 757 -27.71 -15.21 46.81
C TYR A 757 -28.32 -14.52 45.59
N SER A 758 -29.59 -14.82 45.28
CA SER A 758 -30.35 -14.19 44.19
C SER A 758 -31.29 -13.15 44.79
N GLY A 759 -31.15 -11.87 44.40
CA GLY A 759 -31.97 -10.78 44.91
C GLY A 759 -31.89 -10.59 46.44
N GLY A 760 -30.75 -10.90 47.04
CA GLY A 760 -30.52 -10.84 48.50
C GLY A 760 -31.04 -12.05 49.29
N VAL A 761 -31.57 -13.08 48.63
CA VAL A 761 -32.02 -14.32 49.25
C VAL A 761 -31.06 -15.46 48.90
N SER A 762 -30.62 -16.22 49.91
CA SER A 762 -29.75 -17.38 49.69
C SER A 762 -30.40 -18.38 48.73
N ALA A 763 -29.69 -18.79 47.67
CA ALA A 763 -30.17 -19.77 46.70
C ALA A 763 -30.45 -21.14 47.35
N GLY A 764 -29.81 -21.42 48.50
CA GLY A 764 -30.15 -22.55 49.37
C GLY A 764 -29.66 -23.90 48.84
N LEU A 765 -28.70 -23.90 47.93
CA LEU A 765 -28.12 -25.08 47.30
C LEU A 765 -27.09 -25.71 48.26
N ILE A 766 -27.23 -27.00 48.55
CA ILE A 766 -26.40 -27.74 49.52
C ILE A 766 -25.80 -29.02 48.90
N ASP A 767 -24.69 -29.50 49.46
CA ASP A 767 -24.04 -30.75 49.04
C ASP A 767 -24.92 -31.98 49.33
N GLY A 768 -24.87 -32.97 48.44
CA GLY A 768 -25.63 -34.22 48.55
C GLY A 768 -27.07 -34.18 47.98
N GLU A 769 -27.51 -33.04 47.45
CA GLU A 769 -28.71 -32.92 46.61
C GLU A 769 -28.33 -32.59 45.17
N VAL A 770 -29.11 -33.08 44.20
CA VAL A 770 -28.88 -32.82 42.77
C VAL A 770 -29.84 -31.74 42.29
N TYR A 771 -29.29 -30.66 41.77
CA TYR A 771 -30.07 -29.55 41.23
C TYR A 771 -29.83 -29.42 39.73
N VAL A 772 -30.88 -29.21 38.95
CA VAL A 772 -30.79 -29.08 37.48
C VAL A 772 -31.26 -27.69 37.09
N ILE A 773 -30.44 -26.99 36.32
CA ILE A 773 -30.77 -25.75 35.64
C ILE A 773 -31.10 -26.11 34.19
N GLU A 774 -32.28 -25.75 33.72
CA GLU A 774 -32.70 -25.95 32.33
C GLU A 774 -32.73 -24.60 31.63
N PHE A 775 -32.36 -24.54 30.35
CA PHE A 775 -32.47 -23.33 29.56
C PHE A 775 -32.94 -23.63 28.14
N ASN A 776 -33.80 -22.77 27.60
CA ASN A 776 -34.39 -22.88 26.27
C ASN A 776 -34.39 -21.50 25.59
N GLY A 777 -34.17 -21.43 24.29
CA GLY A 777 -34.13 -20.18 23.56
C GLY A 777 -33.98 -20.40 22.06
N HIS A 778 -33.49 -19.38 21.35
CA HIS A 778 -33.25 -19.39 19.92
C HIS A 778 -31.88 -18.77 19.61
N SER A 779 -31.15 -19.37 18.66
CA SER A 779 -29.92 -18.79 18.13
C SER A 779 -30.22 -17.58 17.22
N LYS A 780 -29.19 -16.89 16.75
CA LYS A 780 -29.29 -15.72 15.86
C LYS A 780 -30.24 -15.90 14.66
N ASN A 781 -30.32 -17.12 14.14
CA ASN A 781 -31.12 -17.47 12.95
C ASN A 781 -32.56 -17.92 13.30
N GLY A 782 -32.97 -17.83 14.56
CA GLY A 782 -34.26 -18.29 15.07
C GLY A 782 -34.34 -19.81 15.23
N ALA A 783 -33.22 -20.54 15.26
CA ALA A 783 -33.21 -21.98 15.51
C ALA A 783 -33.33 -22.25 17.01
N ALA A 784 -34.26 -23.11 17.42
CA ALA A 784 -34.46 -23.43 18.84
C ALA A 784 -33.21 -24.10 19.44
N VAL A 785 -32.76 -23.59 20.58
CA VAL A 785 -31.65 -24.09 21.40
C VAL A 785 -32.22 -24.50 22.75
N SER A 786 -31.74 -25.63 23.29
CA SER A 786 -32.10 -26.08 24.63
C SER A 786 -30.94 -26.83 25.25
N GLY A 787 -30.75 -26.69 26.55
CA GLY A 787 -29.69 -27.36 27.28
C GLY A 787 -29.99 -27.45 28.78
N THR A 788 -29.17 -28.21 29.48
CA THR A 788 -29.27 -28.40 30.93
C THR A 788 -27.90 -28.40 31.56
N TYR A 789 -27.78 -27.82 32.75
CA TYR A 789 -26.60 -27.91 33.60
C TYR A 789 -26.99 -28.54 34.95
N THR A 790 -26.23 -29.54 35.39
CA THR A 790 -26.50 -30.25 36.66
C THR A 790 -25.46 -29.89 37.71
N ILE A 791 -25.92 -29.39 38.85
CA ILE A 791 -25.11 -29.14 40.04
C ILE A 791 -25.16 -30.41 40.89
N THR A 792 -23.99 -31.00 41.11
CA THR A 792 -23.83 -32.25 41.88
C THR A 792 -23.24 -32.02 43.26
N GLU A 793 -22.32 -31.05 43.40
CA GLU A 793 -21.69 -30.67 44.66
C GLU A 793 -21.63 -29.14 44.76
N ALA A 794 -22.57 -28.54 45.50
CA ALA A 794 -22.75 -27.09 45.55
C ALA A 794 -21.54 -26.33 46.14
N SER A 795 -20.71 -26.98 46.95
CA SER A 795 -19.49 -26.41 47.53
C SER A 795 -18.27 -26.43 46.61
N SER A 796 -18.28 -27.20 45.52
CA SER A 796 -17.16 -27.29 44.57
C SER A 796 -17.51 -26.92 43.12
N ASP A 797 -18.75 -27.17 42.70
CA ASP A 797 -19.22 -26.78 41.38
C ASP A 797 -19.38 -25.25 41.33
N THR A 798 -18.91 -24.63 40.25
CA THR A 798 -18.90 -23.18 40.07
C THR A 798 -19.85 -22.73 38.97
N VAL A 799 -20.17 -21.43 38.98
CA VAL A 799 -21.02 -20.78 37.97
C VAL A 799 -20.47 -20.96 36.55
N GLN A 800 -19.14 -21.07 36.38
CA GLN A 800 -18.47 -21.33 35.09
C GLN A 800 -19.03 -22.56 34.37
N GLY A 801 -19.42 -23.60 35.12
CA GLY A 801 -20.01 -24.80 34.53
C GLY A 801 -21.33 -24.53 33.79
N LEU A 802 -22.16 -23.63 34.32
CA LEU A 802 -23.40 -23.19 33.65
C LEU A 802 -23.08 -22.33 32.42
N LEU A 803 -22.13 -21.39 32.53
CA LEU A 803 -21.75 -20.50 31.44
C LEU A 803 -21.26 -21.30 30.22
N SER A 804 -20.34 -22.24 30.43
CA SER A 804 -19.83 -23.09 29.35
C SER A 804 -20.89 -24.04 28.78
N ALA A 805 -21.85 -24.49 29.60
CA ALA A 805 -22.97 -25.30 29.11
C ALA A 805 -23.88 -24.50 28.17
N ILE A 806 -24.10 -23.20 28.47
CA ILE A 806 -24.86 -22.28 27.61
C ILE A 806 -24.09 -22.03 26.31
N GLU A 807 -22.81 -21.65 26.35
CA GLU A 807 -22.00 -21.39 25.15
C GLU A 807 -21.97 -22.60 24.22
N SER A 808 -21.72 -23.79 24.78
CA SER A 808 -21.70 -25.03 24.02
C SER A 808 -23.05 -25.37 23.38
N ALA A 809 -24.18 -25.06 24.03
CA ALA A 809 -25.51 -25.31 23.48
C ALA A 809 -25.83 -24.41 22.27
N TYR A 810 -25.23 -23.21 22.23
CA TYR A 810 -25.30 -22.27 21.11
C TYR A 810 -24.15 -22.45 20.11
N ASN A 811 -23.48 -23.61 20.09
CA ASN A 811 -22.33 -23.91 19.20
C ASN A 811 -21.18 -22.88 19.29
N ASN A 812 -20.98 -22.25 20.44
CA ASN A 812 -20.02 -21.15 20.64
C ASN A 812 -20.28 -19.94 19.72
N GLU A 813 -21.51 -19.75 19.24
CA GLU A 813 -21.94 -18.52 18.54
C GLU A 813 -22.29 -17.40 19.52
N VAL A 814 -22.31 -17.68 20.82
CA VAL A 814 -22.53 -16.73 21.90
C VAL A 814 -21.44 -16.84 22.97
N SER A 815 -21.19 -15.75 23.69
CA SER A 815 -20.46 -15.74 24.95
C SER A 815 -21.43 -15.60 26.12
N ALA A 816 -21.27 -16.40 27.17
CA ALA A 816 -22.05 -16.32 28.39
C ALA A 816 -21.16 -15.91 29.57
N SER A 817 -21.52 -14.83 30.26
CA SER A 817 -20.71 -14.27 31.35
C SER A 817 -21.57 -13.79 32.52
N ILE A 818 -20.91 -13.52 33.65
CA ILE A 818 -21.49 -12.73 34.73
C ILE A 818 -20.90 -11.33 34.68
N ASP A 819 -21.74 -10.30 34.65
CA ASP A 819 -21.29 -8.91 34.62
C ASP A 819 -20.71 -8.46 35.97
N THR A 820 -20.12 -7.26 35.99
CA THR A 820 -19.52 -6.68 37.21
C THR A 820 -20.52 -6.46 38.36
N ASN A 821 -21.82 -6.49 38.09
CA ASN A 821 -22.87 -6.34 39.08
C ASN A 821 -23.50 -7.69 39.49
N GLY A 822 -23.12 -8.81 38.89
CA GLY A 822 -23.64 -10.13 39.23
C GLY A 822 -24.87 -10.55 38.42
N TYR A 823 -25.14 -9.93 37.27
CA TYR A 823 -26.17 -10.35 36.32
C TYR A 823 -25.59 -11.32 35.29
N LEU A 824 -26.40 -12.28 34.86
CA LEU A 824 -26.04 -13.15 33.75
C LEU A 824 -26.20 -12.40 32.42
N ALA A 825 -25.16 -12.37 31.60
CA ALA A 825 -25.17 -11.79 30.27
C ALA A 825 -24.86 -12.86 29.21
N ILE A 826 -25.59 -12.82 28.08
CA ILE A 826 -25.34 -13.66 26.91
C ILE A 826 -25.22 -12.75 25.69
N THR A 827 -24.11 -12.86 24.97
CA THR A 827 -23.76 -11.97 23.85
C THR A 827 -23.54 -12.77 22.58
N ASP A 828 -24.23 -12.43 21.50
CA ASP A 828 -23.98 -12.96 20.15
C ASP A 828 -22.65 -12.40 19.62
N ILE A 829 -21.70 -13.30 19.35
CA ILE A 829 -20.34 -12.96 18.90
C ILE A 829 -20.16 -13.06 17.38
N THR A 830 -21.27 -13.07 16.63
CA THR A 830 -21.27 -13.18 15.18
C THR A 830 -21.99 -12.00 14.51
N THR A 831 -21.53 -11.54 13.35
CA THR A 831 -22.07 -10.34 12.68
C THR A 831 -23.49 -10.56 12.08
N GLY A 832 -24.29 -9.49 12.00
CA GLY A 832 -25.63 -9.49 11.37
C GLY A 832 -26.79 -9.13 12.31
N ALA A 833 -28.04 -9.29 11.86
CA ALA A 833 -29.21 -9.16 12.74
C ALA A 833 -29.38 -10.44 13.57
N SER A 834 -29.67 -10.30 14.87
CA SER A 834 -29.78 -11.43 15.80
C SER A 834 -31.18 -11.53 16.39
N GLY A 835 -31.69 -12.76 16.45
CA GLY A 835 -32.95 -13.15 17.12
C GLY A 835 -32.71 -13.89 18.44
N LEU A 836 -31.60 -13.58 19.12
CA LEU A 836 -31.17 -14.26 20.33
C LEU A 836 -32.17 -14.08 21.48
N ASP A 837 -32.66 -15.18 22.03
CA ASP A 837 -33.38 -15.22 23.30
C ASP A 837 -32.94 -16.42 24.14
N ILE A 838 -33.14 -16.32 25.46
CA ILE A 838 -32.99 -17.43 26.39
C ILE A 838 -33.98 -17.29 27.54
N GLU A 839 -34.52 -18.41 27.98
CA GLU A 839 -35.30 -18.56 29.20
C GLU A 839 -34.60 -19.60 30.07
N ILE A 840 -34.31 -19.25 31.32
CA ILE A 840 -33.60 -20.12 32.27
C ILE A 840 -34.55 -20.50 33.39
N THR A 841 -34.71 -21.80 33.59
CA THR A 841 -35.46 -22.39 34.69
C THR A 841 -34.48 -22.90 35.75
N THR A 842 -34.53 -22.30 36.93
CA THR A 842 -33.61 -22.55 38.02
C THR A 842 -34.24 -23.36 39.17
N PRO A 843 -33.44 -24.15 39.90
CA PRO A 843 -33.87 -24.90 41.09
C PRO A 843 -33.65 -24.10 42.38
N GLY A 844 -34.45 -24.39 43.41
CA GLY A 844 -34.29 -23.79 44.74
C GLY A 844 -34.69 -22.30 44.80
N GLY A 845 -33.88 -21.49 45.50
CA GLY A 845 -34.02 -20.03 45.55
C GLY A 845 -33.14 -19.28 44.53
N LEU A 846 -32.47 -20.01 43.63
CA LEU A 846 -31.64 -19.44 42.58
C LEU A 846 -32.54 -18.78 41.53
N ASP A 847 -32.20 -17.57 41.09
CA ASP A 847 -32.95 -16.84 40.08
C ASP A 847 -32.02 -15.91 39.28
N PHE A 848 -32.01 -16.05 37.96
CA PHE A 848 -31.30 -15.15 37.03
C PHE A 848 -32.23 -14.11 36.41
N GLY A 849 -33.54 -14.22 36.68
CA GLY A 849 -34.55 -13.33 36.16
C GLY A 849 -34.90 -13.59 34.70
N ALA A 850 -35.73 -12.71 34.14
CA ALA A 850 -36.05 -12.73 32.72
C ALA A 850 -34.87 -12.14 31.93
N VAL A 851 -34.40 -12.86 30.91
CA VAL A 851 -33.33 -12.41 30.01
C VAL A 851 -34.00 -11.88 28.74
N THR A 852 -34.36 -10.59 28.70
CA THR A 852 -35.16 -9.99 27.62
C THR A 852 -34.42 -8.89 26.85
N THR A 853 -34.83 -8.67 25.60
CA THR A 853 -34.35 -7.59 24.72
C THR A 853 -35.10 -6.26 25.02
N SER A 854 -34.38 -5.20 25.41
CA SER A 854 -34.74 -3.76 25.34
C SER A 854 -35.11 -2.97 26.64
N ASN A 855 -34.32 -1.91 26.87
CA ASN A 855 -34.55 -0.55 27.42
C ASN A 855 -35.62 -0.29 28.49
N LEU A 856 -35.25 -0.47 29.77
CA LEU A 856 -35.97 0.06 30.94
C LEU A 856 -35.25 1.29 31.53
N VAL A 857 -35.98 2.34 31.91
CA VAL A 857 -35.43 3.57 32.55
C VAL A 857 -35.82 3.61 34.03
N GLY A 858 -34.85 3.87 34.91
CA GLY A 858 -35.01 3.86 36.37
C GLY A 858 -34.28 2.69 37.01
N SER A 859 -33.52 2.97 38.07
CA SER A 859 -32.73 1.95 38.78
C SER A 859 -33.58 1.17 39.78
N GLU A 860 -34.62 1.82 40.32
CA GLU A 860 -35.55 1.25 41.30
C GLU A 860 -36.98 1.11 40.76
N ARG A 861 -37.75 0.22 41.36
CA ARG A 861 -39.14 -0.06 40.99
C ARG A 861 -40.06 0.80 41.87
N ASN A 862 -40.82 1.74 41.31
CA ASN A 862 -41.78 2.50 42.11
C ASN A 862 -42.99 1.63 42.48
N THR A 863 -43.40 1.63 43.76
CA THR A 863 -44.42 0.70 44.28
C THR A 863 -45.54 1.42 45.04
N LYS A 864 -46.66 0.71 45.26
CA LYS A 864 -47.82 1.17 46.05
C LYS A 864 -47.76 0.66 47.49
N GLY A 865 -48.11 1.53 48.45
CA GLY A 865 -48.55 1.18 49.81
C GLY A 865 -47.77 0.10 50.57
N GLY A 866 -46.48 0.33 50.88
CA GLY A 866 -45.63 -0.58 51.65
C GLY A 866 -44.85 -1.63 50.82
N GLY A 867 -44.60 -1.40 49.53
CA GLY A 867 -43.70 -2.21 48.70
C GLY A 867 -44.33 -3.39 47.94
N ALA A 868 -45.65 -3.59 48.03
CA ALA A 868 -46.28 -4.86 47.64
C ALA A 868 -46.62 -5.00 46.14
N SER A 869 -46.72 -3.91 45.37
CA SER A 869 -47.05 -3.97 43.92
C SER A 869 -46.58 -2.72 43.18
N ALA A 870 -46.14 -2.86 41.92
CA ALA A 870 -45.79 -1.75 41.04
C ALA A 870 -46.90 -0.69 40.92
N ILE A 871 -46.51 0.58 40.84
CA ILE A 871 -47.43 1.63 40.40
C ILE A 871 -47.81 1.43 38.93
N THR A 872 -49.03 1.83 38.58
CA THR A 872 -49.58 1.82 37.22
C THR A 872 -50.05 3.22 36.86
N GLU A 873 -50.27 3.47 35.58
CA GLU A 873 -50.69 4.77 35.05
C GLU A 873 -52.01 5.26 35.67
N THR A 874 -52.88 4.32 36.07
CA THR A 874 -54.18 4.62 36.68
C THR A 874 -54.12 4.92 38.18
N ASP A 875 -52.96 4.78 38.82
CA ASP A 875 -52.81 5.13 40.22
C ASP A 875 -52.65 6.63 40.41
N THR A 876 -52.98 7.13 41.60
CA THR A 876 -52.78 8.54 41.93
C THR A 876 -51.46 8.76 42.65
N TRP A 877 -50.94 9.98 42.57
CA TRP A 877 -49.69 10.36 43.28
C TRP A 877 -49.73 10.09 44.79
N ALA A 878 -50.91 9.99 45.41
CA ALA A 878 -51.09 9.73 46.84
C ALA A 878 -50.80 8.28 47.28
N VAL A 879 -50.73 7.31 46.37
CA VAL A 879 -50.58 5.88 46.73
C VAL A 879 -49.15 5.35 46.63
N LEU A 880 -48.19 6.17 46.20
CA LEU A 880 -46.78 5.82 46.07
C LEU A 880 -46.13 5.61 47.45
N ASP A 881 -45.43 4.48 47.61
CA ASP A 881 -44.77 4.09 48.85
C ASP A 881 -43.49 4.92 49.13
N GLY A 882 -43.13 5.07 50.41
CA GLY A 882 -41.91 5.80 50.82
C GLY A 882 -41.97 7.34 50.69
N SER A 883 -43.07 7.91 50.19
CA SER A 883 -43.12 9.31 49.81
C SER A 883 -43.48 10.28 50.95
N SER A 884 -42.74 11.39 51.06
CA SER A 884 -43.15 12.61 51.77
C SER A 884 -43.60 13.70 50.79
N LEU A 885 -44.24 13.29 49.69
CA LEU A 885 -44.70 14.20 48.64
C LEU A 885 -45.86 15.06 49.15
N ALA A 886 -45.74 16.37 48.98
CA ALA A 886 -46.83 17.32 49.26
C ALA A 886 -47.43 17.85 47.96
N GLY A 887 -48.75 18.05 47.92
CA GLY A 887 -49.40 18.69 46.77
C GLY A 887 -48.80 20.07 46.52
N GLY A 888 -48.33 20.31 45.29
CA GLY A 888 -47.65 21.54 44.86
C GLY A 888 -46.14 21.42 44.62
N GLU A 889 -45.51 20.25 44.86
CA GLU A 889 -44.10 20.00 44.52
C GLU A 889 -43.88 19.92 42.99
N LEU A 890 -42.75 20.42 42.51
CA LEU A 890 -42.44 20.52 41.07
C LEU A 890 -41.45 19.42 40.66
N ILE A 891 -41.87 18.57 39.72
CA ILE A 891 -41.01 17.63 39.02
C ILE A 891 -40.56 18.31 37.72
N ARG A 892 -39.26 18.31 37.45
CA ARG A 892 -38.71 18.87 36.20
C ARG A 892 -38.12 17.75 35.37
N PHE A 893 -38.13 17.88 34.06
CA PHE A 893 -37.43 16.94 33.20
C PHE A 893 -36.78 17.67 32.02
N THR A 894 -35.64 17.14 31.58
CA THR A 894 -34.94 17.60 30.38
C THR A 894 -34.56 16.39 29.54
N GLY A 895 -34.46 16.53 28.23
CA GLY A 895 -34.12 15.44 27.35
C GLY A 895 -33.80 15.90 25.93
N TYR A 896 -33.64 14.94 25.02
CA TYR A 896 -33.45 15.20 23.59
C TYR A 896 -34.30 14.25 22.76
N THR A 897 -34.82 14.76 21.64
CA THR A 897 -35.40 13.90 20.60
C THR A 897 -34.30 13.09 19.91
N SER A 898 -34.67 12.08 19.12
CA SER A 898 -33.75 11.28 18.30
C SER A 898 -32.95 12.11 17.27
N GLU A 899 -33.41 13.32 16.96
CA GLU A 899 -32.74 14.30 16.09
C GLU A 899 -31.84 15.29 16.86
N GLY A 900 -31.66 15.09 18.18
CA GLY A 900 -30.83 15.94 19.02
C GLY A 900 -31.47 17.27 19.45
N THR A 901 -32.79 17.43 19.28
CA THR A 901 -33.50 18.65 19.72
C THR A 901 -33.77 18.59 21.22
N ALA A 902 -33.33 19.60 21.98
CA ALA A 902 -33.56 19.66 23.42
C ALA A 902 -35.05 19.80 23.77
N VAL A 903 -35.50 18.99 24.72
CA VAL A 903 -36.84 19.00 25.30
C VAL A 903 -36.72 19.35 26.77
N GLU A 904 -37.48 20.32 27.25
CA GLU A 904 -37.58 20.63 28.67
C GLU A 904 -39.05 20.73 29.07
N GLY A 905 -39.38 20.21 30.25
CA GLY A 905 -40.73 20.26 30.78
C GLY A 905 -40.76 20.21 32.30
N SER A 906 -41.94 20.45 32.85
CA SER A 906 -42.17 20.35 34.29
C SER A 906 -43.61 20.00 34.59
N TYR A 907 -43.82 19.24 35.65
CA TYR A 907 -45.13 18.86 36.16
C TYR A 907 -45.25 19.23 37.63
N THR A 908 -46.36 19.87 38.02
CA THR A 908 -46.65 20.19 39.42
C THR A 908 -47.54 19.10 40.00
N VAL A 909 -47.06 18.42 41.05
CA VAL A 909 -47.71 17.27 41.65
C VAL A 909 -49.02 17.68 42.33
N ASN A 910 -50.14 17.13 41.86
CA ASN A 910 -51.40 17.12 42.59
C ASN A 910 -51.68 15.69 43.06
N LEU A 911 -51.80 15.48 44.36
CA LEU A 911 -51.96 14.15 44.96
C LEU A 911 -53.22 13.38 44.49
N GLY A 912 -54.21 14.10 43.94
CA GLY A 912 -55.44 13.52 43.40
C GLY A 912 -55.38 13.16 41.91
N ASP A 913 -54.35 13.59 41.18
CA ASP A 913 -54.18 13.27 39.76
C ASP A 913 -53.67 11.83 39.60
N GLN A 914 -54.12 11.16 38.54
CA GLN A 914 -53.55 9.89 38.10
C GLN A 914 -52.20 10.11 37.44
N LEU A 915 -51.32 9.10 37.46
CA LEU A 915 -49.97 9.21 36.93
C LEU A 915 -49.95 9.34 35.41
N ASP A 916 -50.96 8.83 34.70
CA ASP A 916 -51.17 9.06 33.27
C ASP A 916 -51.14 10.55 32.88
N VAL A 917 -51.67 11.44 33.74
CA VAL A 917 -51.64 12.90 33.53
C VAL A 917 -50.22 13.45 33.45
N PHE A 918 -49.30 12.87 34.21
CA PHE A 918 -47.88 13.22 34.16
C PHE A 918 -47.20 12.65 32.91
N LEU A 919 -47.51 11.41 32.54
CA LEU A 919 -46.99 10.76 31.33
C LEU A 919 -47.39 11.54 30.07
N THR A 920 -48.66 11.94 29.95
CA THR A 920 -49.14 12.76 28.83
C THR A 920 -48.46 14.14 28.78
N ASN A 921 -48.05 14.70 29.94
CA ASN A 921 -47.26 15.93 29.96
C ASN A 921 -45.86 15.74 29.36
N ILE A 922 -45.24 14.58 29.60
CA ILE A 922 -43.99 14.20 28.95
C ILE A 922 -44.20 14.04 27.44
N GLU A 923 -45.19 13.26 27.00
CA GLU A 923 -45.50 13.08 25.57
C GLU A 923 -45.73 14.42 24.85
N THR A 924 -46.44 15.33 25.51
CA THR A 924 -46.72 16.68 24.98
C THR A 924 -45.44 17.50 24.84
N ALA A 925 -44.50 17.40 25.80
CA ALA A 925 -43.21 18.09 25.72
C ALA A 925 -42.35 17.58 24.54
N TYR A 926 -42.50 16.30 24.16
CA TYR A 926 -41.88 15.72 22.96
C TYR A 926 -42.71 15.94 21.68
N GLY A 927 -43.73 16.80 21.71
CA GLY A 927 -44.55 17.16 20.55
C GLY A 927 -45.52 16.06 20.09
N GLY A 928 -45.80 15.06 20.93
CA GLY A 928 -46.73 13.95 20.64
C GLY A 928 -46.17 12.82 19.78
N ASN A 929 -44.86 12.82 19.48
CA ASN A 929 -44.19 11.81 18.66
C ASN A 929 -43.61 10.63 19.46
N VAL A 930 -43.69 10.69 20.79
CA VAL A 930 -43.24 9.65 21.72
C VAL A 930 -44.42 9.29 22.61
N ALA A 931 -44.59 7.99 22.89
CA ALA A 931 -45.52 7.46 23.87
C ALA A 931 -44.81 7.22 25.20
N ALA A 932 -45.42 7.66 26.31
CA ALA A 932 -44.91 7.47 27.66
C ALA A 932 -45.86 6.55 28.44
N SER A 933 -45.32 5.46 28.99
CA SER A 933 -46.10 4.46 29.73
C SER A 933 -45.40 4.02 31.01
N LEU A 934 -46.12 3.36 31.91
CA LEU A 934 -45.54 2.69 33.08
C LEU A 934 -45.60 1.18 32.91
N GLN A 935 -44.43 0.54 32.94
CA GLN A 935 -44.31 -0.92 33.04
C GLN A 935 -43.57 -1.28 34.31
N ASP A 936 -44.19 -2.15 35.09
CA ASP A 936 -43.68 -2.60 36.38
C ASP A 936 -43.31 -1.48 37.37
N GLY A 937 -43.88 -0.27 37.24
CA GLY A 937 -43.59 0.86 38.11
C GLY A 937 -42.38 1.70 37.68
N ARG A 938 -41.85 1.44 36.47
CA ARG A 938 -40.80 2.23 35.81
C ARG A 938 -41.33 2.91 34.56
N LEU A 939 -40.74 4.05 34.23
CA LEU A 939 -41.12 4.82 33.06
C LEU A 939 -40.55 4.19 31.79
N ILE A 940 -41.41 4.06 30.78
CA ILE A 940 -41.03 3.67 29.43
C ILE A 940 -41.36 4.81 28.48
N LEU A 941 -40.44 5.11 27.57
CA LEU A 941 -40.65 5.98 26.43
C LEU A 941 -40.46 5.17 25.13
N THR A 942 -41.43 5.25 24.22
CA THR A 942 -41.38 4.56 22.92
C THR A 942 -41.70 5.53 21.80
N ASP A 943 -40.86 5.61 20.77
CA ASP A 943 -41.12 6.42 19.56
C ASP A 943 -41.87 5.65 18.45
N GLY A 944 -42.30 4.42 18.72
CA GLY A 944 -42.96 3.55 17.77
C GLY A 944 -42.05 2.94 16.68
N THR A 945 -40.74 3.23 16.66
CA THR A 945 -39.79 2.69 15.65
C THR A 945 -38.69 1.80 16.24
N GLY A 946 -38.57 1.75 17.57
CA GLY A 946 -37.95 0.62 18.27
C GLY A 946 -36.42 0.59 18.34
N ASN A 947 -35.71 1.61 17.84
CA ASN A 947 -34.26 1.79 18.05
C ASN A 947 -33.79 3.22 17.73
N SER A 948 -34.28 4.22 18.47
CA SER A 948 -33.78 5.59 18.37
C SER A 948 -33.19 6.09 19.69
N SER A 949 -32.16 6.93 19.62
CA SER A 949 -31.48 7.54 20.76
C SER A 949 -32.36 8.63 21.39
N LEU A 950 -33.30 8.22 22.24
CA LEU A 950 -34.10 9.12 23.07
C LEU A 950 -33.40 9.36 24.41
N GLY A 951 -33.24 10.62 24.81
CA GLY A 951 -32.73 10.98 26.13
C GLY A 951 -33.81 11.67 26.96
N ILE A 952 -33.98 11.27 28.22
CA ILE A 952 -34.78 12.00 29.22
C ILE A 952 -34.11 11.88 30.58
N SER A 953 -34.08 12.95 31.35
CA SER A 953 -33.63 13.01 32.73
C SER A 953 -34.73 13.66 33.54
N ILE A 954 -35.27 12.91 34.50
CA ILE A 954 -36.29 13.42 35.41
C ILE A 954 -35.58 13.86 36.69
N PHE A 955 -35.72 15.13 37.01
CA PHE A 955 -35.20 15.73 38.23
C PHE A 955 -36.31 15.76 39.27
N GLU A 956 -36.13 14.94 40.29
CA GLU A 956 -37.08 14.80 41.37
C GLU A 956 -36.85 15.83 42.47
N PRO A 957 -37.86 16.10 43.29
CA PRO A 957 -37.68 16.83 44.54
C PRO A 957 -36.79 16.01 45.49
N GLU A 958 -35.70 16.61 46.00
CA GLU A 958 -34.70 15.91 46.81
C GLU A 958 -35.30 15.14 48.01
N GLY A 959 -34.89 13.87 48.16
CA GLY A 959 -35.15 13.04 49.35
C GLY A 959 -36.53 12.41 49.44
N LYS A 960 -37.23 12.21 48.31
CA LYS A 960 -38.64 11.75 48.27
C LYS A 960 -38.88 10.29 47.87
N GLY A 961 -37.83 9.54 47.50
CA GLY A 961 -37.90 8.08 47.32
C GLY A 961 -38.74 7.62 46.13
N ILE A 962 -38.91 8.48 45.13
CA ILE A 962 -39.36 8.10 43.80
C ILE A 962 -38.09 7.97 42.96
N ASP A 963 -38.04 7.09 41.96
CA ASP A 963 -36.97 7.08 40.96
C ASP A 963 -37.56 6.71 39.60
N PHE A 964 -37.64 7.68 38.69
CA PHE A 964 -37.97 7.42 37.28
C PHE A 964 -36.74 7.38 36.35
N GLY A 965 -35.53 7.61 36.88
CA GLY A 965 -34.25 7.46 36.19
C GLY A 965 -33.86 8.53 35.17
N ALA A 966 -32.69 8.34 34.57
CA ALA A 966 -32.16 9.11 33.44
C ALA A 966 -31.73 8.18 32.28
N MET A 967 -32.09 8.54 31.04
CA MET A 967 -31.48 8.03 29.81
C MET A 967 -30.41 9.03 29.34
N SER A 968 -29.14 8.61 29.31
CA SER A 968 -28.01 9.47 28.94
C SER A 968 -27.49 9.15 27.54
N GLY A 969 -27.91 9.93 26.54
CA GLY A 969 -27.13 10.18 25.34
C GLY A 969 -26.41 11.52 25.48
N GLY A 970 -25.12 11.53 25.82
CA GLY A 970 -24.27 12.74 25.81
C GLY A 970 -24.00 13.18 24.37
N VAL A 971 -23.79 14.46 24.02
CA VAL A 971 -23.12 15.55 24.75
C VAL A 971 -23.68 16.90 24.26
N THR A 972 -23.83 17.90 25.13
CA THR A 972 -24.03 19.32 24.73
C THR A 972 -22.82 20.17 25.11
N GLY A 973 -22.34 20.96 24.15
CA GLY A 973 -21.12 21.76 24.20
C GLY A 973 -21.20 23.13 24.89
N ARG A 974 -20.27 24.04 24.53
CA ARG A 974 -20.39 25.49 24.79
C ARG A 974 -19.47 26.33 23.91
N TYR A 975 -19.99 27.49 23.50
CA TYR A 975 -19.42 28.49 22.60
C TYR A 975 -17.96 28.88 22.90
N GLY A 976 -17.06 28.48 22.01
CA GLY A 976 -15.76 29.10 21.74
C GLY A 976 -15.67 29.35 20.22
N MET A 977 -14.67 30.09 19.74
CA MET A 977 -14.35 30.02 18.30
C MET A 977 -14.25 28.54 17.94
N ASN A 978 -14.95 28.09 16.89
CA ASN A 978 -15.10 26.67 16.58
C ASN A 978 -13.73 26.09 16.22
N ILE A 979 -12.99 25.61 17.23
CA ILE A 979 -11.83 24.76 17.06
C ILE A 979 -12.30 23.36 17.39
N THR A 980 -12.47 22.52 16.37
CA THR A 980 -12.83 21.12 16.56
C THR A 980 -11.54 20.38 16.93
N ALA A 981 -11.49 19.87 18.15
CA ALA A 981 -10.44 18.99 18.61
C ALA A 981 -10.75 17.55 18.17
N SER A 982 -9.88 16.95 17.37
CA SER A 982 -9.92 15.52 17.02
C SER A 982 -8.62 14.83 17.45
N LYS A 983 -8.54 13.50 17.29
CA LYS A 983 -7.33 12.72 17.52
C LYS A 983 -6.80 12.19 16.19
N ASP A 984 -5.48 12.17 16.02
CA ASP A 984 -4.84 11.38 14.96
C ASP A 984 -4.76 9.89 15.34
N GLU A 985 -4.34 9.02 14.42
CA GLU A 985 -4.19 7.57 14.63
C GLU A 985 -3.22 7.22 15.78
N SER A 986 -2.31 8.14 16.09
CA SER A 986 -1.36 8.03 17.21
C SER A 986 -1.88 8.66 18.52
N GLY A 987 -3.11 9.17 18.53
CA GLY A 987 -3.79 9.72 19.69
C GLY A 987 -3.41 11.16 20.07
N HIS A 988 -2.72 11.93 19.21
CA HIS A 988 -2.38 13.33 19.47
C HIS A 988 -3.57 14.26 19.24
N LEU A 989 -3.64 15.39 19.96
CA LEU A 989 -4.70 16.39 19.81
C LEU A 989 -4.49 17.19 18.52
N VAL A 990 -5.43 17.09 17.60
CA VAL A 990 -5.49 17.88 16.36
C VAL A 990 -6.55 18.94 16.52
N LEU A 991 -6.20 20.20 16.30
CA LEU A 991 -7.08 21.37 16.42
C LEU A 991 -7.41 21.89 15.02
N THR A 992 -8.69 21.90 14.63
CA THR A 992 -9.12 22.46 13.33
C THR A 992 -9.97 23.71 13.53
N GLY A 993 -9.52 24.84 12.99
CA GLY A 993 -10.27 26.10 13.06
C GLY A 993 -11.42 26.17 12.05
N SER A 994 -12.59 26.66 12.48
CA SER A 994 -13.75 26.92 11.60
C SER A 994 -14.03 28.42 11.46
N ALA A 995 -14.84 28.78 10.47
CA ALA A 995 -15.25 30.16 10.20
C ALA A 995 -15.80 30.87 11.47
N PRO A 996 -15.37 32.12 11.76
CA PRO A 996 -15.95 32.89 12.85
C PRO A 996 -17.42 33.21 12.55
N ALA A 997 -18.30 33.05 13.54
CA ALA A 997 -19.68 33.49 13.46
C ALA A 997 -19.74 35.03 13.34
N GLY A 998 -19.70 35.54 12.11
CA GLY A 998 -19.83 36.97 11.80
C GLY A 998 -18.77 37.63 10.91
N GLY A 999 -17.86 36.88 10.26
CA GLY A 999 -16.98 37.44 9.21
C GLY A 999 -15.95 38.48 9.71
N GLY A 1000 -15.27 38.19 10.82
CA GLY A 1000 -14.19 39.05 11.35
C GLY A 1000 -12.88 38.98 10.56
N THR A 1001 -11.96 39.93 10.79
CA THR A 1001 -10.67 40.11 10.08
C THR A 1001 -9.58 39.10 10.43
N THR A 1002 -9.87 38.08 11.23
CA THR A 1002 -8.89 37.11 11.79
C THR A 1002 -9.41 35.68 11.68
N SER A 1003 -9.81 35.27 10.47
CA SER A 1003 -10.27 33.89 10.23
C SER A 1003 -9.13 32.89 10.48
N VAL A 1004 -9.48 31.79 11.14
CA VAL A 1004 -8.64 30.59 11.35
C VAL A 1004 -9.20 29.39 10.58
N GLU A 1005 -10.13 29.62 9.67
CA GLU A 1005 -10.80 28.55 8.92
C GLU A 1005 -9.79 27.74 8.12
N GLY A 1006 -9.78 26.42 8.36
CA GLY A 1006 -8.85 25.48 7.75
C GLY A 1006 -7.47 25.41 8.40
N LEU A 1007 -7.20 26.19 9.46
CA LEU A 1007 -5.96 26.08 10.23
C LEU A 1007 -5.97 24.76 11.03
N ILE A 1008 -4.94 23.93 10.80
CA ILE A 1008 -4.75 22.65 11.50
C ILE A 1008 -3.45 22.72 12.31
N LEU A 1009 -3.56 22.38 13.59
CA LEU A 1009 -2.46 22.37 14.54
C LEU A 1009 -2.44 21.06 15.30
N LYS A 1010 -1.25 20.62 15.69
CA LYS A 1010 -1.06 19.46 16.57
C LYS A 1010 -0.55 19.93 17.92
N TYR A 1011 -1.13 19.42 18.99
CA TYR A 1011 -0.70 19.70 20.36
C TYR A 1011 -0.31 18.41 21.09
N THR A 1012 0.92 18.37 21.61
CA THR A 1012 1.51 17.22 22.29
C THR A 1012 1.64 17.40 23.80
N GLY A 1013 1.35 18.61 24.31
CA GLY A 1013 1.44 18.94 25.73
C GLY A 1013 0.29 18.36 26.56
N THR A 1014 0.48 18.38 27.89
CA THR A 1014 -0.45 17.81 28.87
C THR A 1014 -1.15 18.85 29.75
N ALA A 1015 -0.77 20.12 29.62
CA ALA A 1015 -1.34 21.22 30.39
C ALA A 1015 -2.55 21.86 29.65
N ALA A 1016 -3.54 22.30 30.43
CA ALA A 1016 -4.59 23.20 29.95
C ALA A 1016 -4.18 24.66 30.19
N GLY A 1017 -4.68 25.59 29.38
CA GLY A 1017 -4.34 27.01 29.40
C GLY A 1017 -3.66 27.50 28.11
N GLU A 1018 -3.09 28.70 28.15
CA GLU A 1018 -2.37 29.31 27.01
C GLU A 1018 -1.06 28.54 26.73
N GLN A 1019 -0.97 27.88 25.57
CA GLN A 1019 0.16 27.05 25.13
C GLN A 1019 1.00 27.77 24.06
N GLY A 1020 1.21 29.06 24.26
CA GLY A 1020 1.97 29.91 23.34
C GLY A 1020 1.19 30.45 22.14
N LYS A 1021 1.94 31.00 21.19
CA LYS A 1021 1.43 31.71 20.02
C LYS A 1021 1.89 31.02 18.74
N ILE A 1022 1.01 31.00 17.75
CA ILE A 1022 1.32 30.64 16.38
C ILE A 1022 1.36 31.91 15.56
N LYS A 1023 2.47 32.11 14.85
CA LYS A 1023 2.63 33.16 13.87
C LYS A 1023 2.57 32.54 12.48
N LEU A 1024 1.45 32.77 11.79
CA LEU A 1024 1.25 32.36 10.41
C LEU A 1024 1.70 33.47 9.45
N THR A 1025 2.62 33.11 8.58
CA THR A 1025 3.14 33.96 7.49
C THR A 1025 2.54 33.46 6.19
N LEU A 1026 1.95 34.34 5.39
CA LEU A 1026 1.52 34.05 4.01
C LEU A 1026 2.48 34.78 3.06
N GLY A 1027 3.35 34.05 2.40
CA GLY A 1027 4.28 34.59 1.41
C GLY A 1027 3.59 35.02 0.12
N ALA A 1028 4.31 35.72 -0.73
CA ALA A 1028 3.83 36.24 -2.01
C ALA A 1028 3.38 35.15 -2.98
N GLY A 1029 4.04 33.98 -3.00
CA GLY A 1029 3.63 32.84 -3.83
C GLY A 1029 2.24 32.36 -3.45
N GLU A 1030 2.01 32.18 -2.15
CA GLU A 1030 0.69 31.87 -1.60
C GLU A 1030 -0.36 32.96 -1.88
N LEU A 1031 -0.02 34.23 -1.67
CA LEU A 1031 -0.93 35.35 -1.92
C LEU A 1031 -1.32 35.44 -3.40
N PHE A 1032 -0.37 35.21 -4.31
CA PHE A 1032 -0.63 35.11 -5.74
C PHE A 1032 -1.52 33.91 -6.06
N ASN A 1033 -1.24 32.75 -5.48
CA ASN A 1033 -2.03 31.55 -5.72
C ASN A 1033 -3.52 31.77 -5.36
N ARG A 1034 -3.80 32.34 -4.18
CA ARG A 1034 -5.18 32.64 -3.74
C ARG A 1034 -5.89 33.64 -4.64
N ILE A 1035 -5.25 34.77 -4.95
CA ILE A 1035 -5.91 35.81 -5.75
C ILE A 1035 -6.16 35.33 -7.18
N LEU A 1036 -5.28 34.46 -7.71
CA LEU A 1036 -5.45 33.86 -9.03
C LEU A 1036 -6.51 32.76 -9.00
N ASP A 1037 -6.66 32.02 -7.91
CA ASP A 1037 -7.79 31.10 -7.72
C ASP A 1037 -9.12 31.86 -7.83
N ASP A 1038 -9.31 32.92 -7.06
CA ASP A 1038 -10.50 33.79 -7.11
C ASP A 1038 -10.80 34.34 -8.52
N MET A 1039 -9.76 34.65 -9.29
CA MET A 1039 -9.87 35.17 -10.66
C MET A 1039 -10.28 34.11 -11.68
N THR A 1040 -9.74 32.90 -11.54
CA THR A 1040 -9.76 31.85 -12.58
C THR A 1040 -10.64 30.66 -12.25
N ASN A 1041 -11.25 30.63 -11.05
CA ASN A 1041 -12.13 29.55 -10.61
C ASN A 1041 -13.27 29.32 -11.64
N THR A 1042 -13.48 28.07 -12.02
CA THR A 1042 -14.45 27.67 -13.05
C THR A 1042 -15.91 27.71 -12.59
N ILE A 1043 -16.15 27.91 -11.29
CA ILE A 1043 -17.50 27.93 -10.71
C ILE A 1043 -17.93 29.39 -10.48
N ASP A 1044 -17.10 30.18 -9.81
CA ASP A 1044 -17.47 31.53 -9.35
C ASP A 1044 -16.48 32.63 -9.81
N GLY A 1045 -15.47 32.28 -10.61
CA GLY A 1045 -14.44 33.22 -11.06
C GLY A 1045 -14.99 34.31 -11.98
N PHE A 1046 -14.65 35.58 -11.69
CA PHE A 1046 -15.21 36.69 -12.46
C PHE A 1046 -14.74 36.73 -13.93
N LEU A 1047 -13.56 36.18 -14.24
CA LEU A 1047 -13.07 36.12 -15.62
C LEU A 1047 -13.84 35.08 -16.44
N ASP A 1048 -14.14 33.93 -15.85
CA ASP A 1048 -14.94 32.89 -16.49
C ASP A 1048 -16.37 33.39 -16.76
N TYR A 1049 -17.00 34.05 -15.78
CA TYR A 1049 -18.28 34.73 -15.97
C TYR A 1049 -18.26 35.74 -17.13
N ARG A 1050 -17.17 36.50 -17.28
CA ARG A 1050 -17.00 37.46 -18.38
C ARG A 1050 -16.88 36.76 -19.74
N ILE A 1051 -16.12 35.65 -19.80
CA ILE A 1051 -15.97 34.80 -20.99
C ILE A 1051 -17.33 34.22 -21.41
N GLU A 1052 -18.10 33.68 -20.45
CA GLU A 1052 -19.45 33.16 -20.71
C GLU A 1052 -20.41 34.26 -21.18
N SER A 1053 -20.37 35.43 -20.55
CA SER A 1053 -21.19 36.58 -20.95
C SER A 1053 -20.89 37.01 -22.39
N MET A 1054 -19.63 37.02 -22.82
CA MET A 1054 -19.26 37.34 -24.20
C MET A 1054 -19.68 36.25 -25.17
N THR A 1055 -19.50 34.98 -24.81
CA THR A 1055 -19.95 33.82 -25.60
C THR A 1055 -21.46 33.90 -25.88
N ARG A 1056 -22.25 34.22 -24.86
CA ARG A 1056 -23.71 34.44 -25.01
C ARG A 1056 -24.05 35.60 -25.94
N GLN A 1057 -23.32 36.73 -25.85
CA GLN A 1057 -23.52 37.86 -26.75
C GLN A 1057 -23.18 37.52 -28.21
N ILE A 1058 -22.12 36.74 -28.44
CA ILE A 1058 -21.76 36.25 -29.77
C ILE A 1058 -22.84 35.32 -30.33
N SER A 1059 -23.42 34.45 -29.48
CA SER A 1059 -24.54 33.58 -29.87
C SER A 1059 -25.78 34.39 -30.27
N ASP A 1060 -26.22 35.36 -29.46
CA ASP A 1060 -27.38 36.21 -29.77
C ASP A 1060 -27.17 37.01 -31.07
N LEU A 1061 -25.96 37.55 -31.29
CA LEU A 1061 -25.62 38.23 -32.54
C LEU A 1061 -25.67 37.28 -33.74
N SER A 1062 -25.24 36.02 -33.55
CA SER A 1062 -25.28 34.98 -34.60
C SER A 1062 -26.71 34.62 -35.00
N ASP A 1063 -27.58 34.36 -34.01
CA ASP A 1063 -29.00 34.06 -34.24
C ASP A 1063 -29.72 35.23 -34.93
N ARG A 1064 -29.32 36.46 -34.57
CA ARG A 1064 -29.85 37.68 -35.17
C ARG A 1064 -29.39 37.88 -36.61
N ILE A 1065 -28.14 37.55 -36.93
CA ILE A 1065 -27.61 37.55 -38.32
C ILE A 1065 -28.40 36.54 -39.16
N GLU A 1066 -28.56 35.31 -38.67
CA GLU A 1066 -29.32 34.25 -39.37
C GLU A 1066 -30.76 34.70 -39.65
N SER A 1067 -31.46 35.25 -38.65
CA SER A 1067 -32.82 35.76 -38.85
C SER A 1067 -32.88 36.92 -39.86
N MET A 1068 -31.86 37.77 -39.91
CA MET A 1068 -31.78 38.88 -40.86
C MET A 1068 -31.48 38.39 -42.28
N GLU A 1069 -30.61 37.39 -42.45
CA GLU A 1069 -30.29 36.74 -43.71
C GLU A 1069 -31.50 35.99 -44.28
N ASP A 1070 -32.24 35.25 -43.46
CA ASP A 1070 -33.48 34.57 -43.87
C ASP A 1070 -34.53 35.55 -44.39
N ARG A 1071 -34.71 36.68 -43.70
CA ARG A 1071 -35.64 37.74 -44.13
C ARG A 1071 -35.17 38.38 -45.43
N LEU A 1072 -33.87 38.59 -45.60
CA LEU A 1072 -33.29 39.13 -46.83
C LEU A 1072 -33.49 38.17 -48.00
N ASN A 1073 -33.25 36.87 -47.80
CA ASN A 1073 -33.45 35.82 -48.80
C ASN A 1073 -34.92 35.72 -49.23
N LEU A 1074 -35.85 35.69 -48.28
CA LEU A 1074 -37.29 35.70 -48.57
C LEU A 1074 -37.70 36.94 -49.38
N LYS A 1075 -37.14 38.11 -49.04
CA LYS A 1075 -37.40 39.37 -49.75
C LYS A 1075 -36.82 39.32 -51.17
N MET A 1076 -35.62 38.78 -51.34
CA MET A 1076 -34.96 38.58 -52.63
C MET A 1076 -35.76 37.63 -53.52
N ASP A 1077 -36.22 36.48 -53.01
CA ASP A 1077 -37.04 35.51 -53.74
C ASP A 1077 -38.36 36.11 -54.19
N ASN A 1078 -39.03 36.86 -53.31
CA ASN A 1078 -40.26 37.56 -53.65
C ASN A 1078 -40.05 38.62 -54.74
N MET A 1079 -38.94 39.37 -54.68
CA MET A 1079 -38.59 40.34 -55.72
C MET A 1079 -38.30 39.64 -57.05
N LEU A 1080 -37.52 38.56 -57.04
CA LEU A 1080 -37.18 37.77 -58.21
C LEU A 1080 -38.44 37.19 -58.87
N ASN A 1081 -39.33 36.58 -58.09
CA ASN A 1081 -40.61 36.06 -58.57
C ASN A 1081 -41.48 37.15 -59.21
N ARG A 1082 -41.50 38.36 -58.63
CA ARG A 1082 -42.23 39.51 -59.22
C ARG A 1082 -41.62 39.97 -60.53
N PHE A 1083 -40.30 40.06 -60.63
CA PHE A 1083 -39.62 40.45 -61.88
C PHE A 1083 -39.79 39.40 -62.98
N VAL A 1084 -39.71 38.11 -62.65
CA VAL A 1084 -39.98 37.01 -63.59
C VAL A 1084 -41.43 37.05 -64.08
N ALA A 1085 -42.39 37.27 -63.18
CA ALA A 1085 -43.81 37.40 -63.56
C ALA A 1085 -44.05 38.62 -64.48
N MET A 1086 -43.36 39.73 -64.25
CA MET A 1086 -43.43 40.92 -65.10
C MET A 1086 -42.79 40.67 -66.48
N GLU A 1087 -41.64 40.01 -66.56
CA GLU A 1087 -41.03 39.59 -67.84
C GLU A 1087 -41.95 38.66 -68.64
N LEU A 1088 -42.59 37.68 -67.98
CA LEU A 1088 -43.57 36.82 -68.63
C LEU A 1088 -44.80 37.59 -69.12
N ALA A 1089 -45.26 38.59 -68.36
CA ALA A 1089 -46.37 39.45 -68.76
C ALA A 1089 -45.99 40.35 -69.96
N ILE A 1090 -44.79 40.95 -69.94
CA ILE A 1090 -44.27 41.80 -71.02
C ILE A 1090 -44.04 40.96 -72.29
N SER A 1091 -43.46 39.77 -72.16
CA SER A 1091 -43.31 38.82 -73.26
C SER A 1091 -44.66 38.44 -73.88
N LYS A 1092 -45.69 38.17 -73.07
CA LYS A 1092 -47.07 37.95 -73.57
C LYS A 1092 -47.64 39.17 -74.26
N ILE A 1093 -47.43 40.37 -73.72
CA ILE A 1093 -47.89 41.63 -74.32
C ILE A 1093 -47.18 41.87 -75.66
N GLN A 1094 -45.87 41.64 -75.75
CA GLN A 1094 -45.11 41.74 -76.99
C GLN A 1094 -45.59 40.72 -78.02
N ALA A 1095 -45.76 39.46 -77.63
CA ALA A 1095 -46.34 38.44 -78.52
C ALA A 1095 -47.76 38.81 -78.98
N THR A 1096 -48.58 39.41 -78.11
CA THR A 1096 -49.92 39.91 -78.44
C THR A 1096 -49.86 41.12 -79.37
N SER A 1097 -48.90 42.02 -79.16
CA SER A 1097 -48.65 43.19 -80.01
C SER A 1097 -48.16 42.77 -81.39
N ASP A 1098 -47.24 41.81 -81.47
CA ASP A 1098 -46.75 41.24 -82.73
C ASP A 1098 -47.86 40.49 -83.47
N TRP A 1099 -48.70 39.74 -82.74
CA TRP A 1099 -49.89 39.11 -83.30
C TRP A 1099 -50.91 40.14 -83.80
N LEU A 1100 -51.20 41.19 -83.03
CA LEU A 1100 -52.08 42.29 -83.41
C LEU A 1100 -51.53 43.07 -84.60
N SER A 1101 -50.22 43.31 -84.65
CA SER A 1101 -49.55 43.94 -85.78
C SER A 1101 -49.63 43.05 -87.02
N GLY A 1102 -49.47 41.73 -86.87
CA GLY A 1102 -49.66 40.76 -87.95
C GLY A 1102 -51.11 40.69 -88.45
N GLN A 1103 -52.10 40.77 -87.54
CA GLN A 1103 -53.52 40.89 -87.87
C GLN A 1103 -53.85 42.22 -88.55
N LEU A 1104 -53.27 43.34 -88.09
CA LEU A 1104 -53.42 44.65 -88.74
C LEU A 1104 -52.83 44.64 -90.15
N SER A 1105 -51.64 44.07 -90.34
CA SER A 1105 -51.02 43.90 -91.66
C SER A 1105 -51.82 42.95 -92.56
N ALA A 1106 -52.51 41.96 -92.00
CA ALA A 1106 -53.42 41.08 -92.73
C ALA A 1106 -54.76 41.78 -93.09
N ALA A 1107 -55.27 42.64 -92.20
CA ALA A 1107 -56.47 43.45 -92.43
C ALA A 1107 -56.22 44.59 -93.44
N GLU A 1108 -55.03 45.20 -93.44
CA GLU A 1108 -54.59 46.17 -94.46
C GLU A 1108 -54.53 45.55 -95.87
N LYS A 1109 -54.22 44.26 -95.97
CA LYS A 1109 -54.28 43.52 -97.25
C LYS A 1109 -55.67 43.04 -97.64
N GLY A 1110 -56.64 43.06 -96.73
CA GLY A 1110 -58.02 42.60 -96.95
C GLY A 1110 -58.97 43.68 -97.50
N TRP A 1111 -58.58 44.95 -97.46
CA TRP A 1111 -59.31 46.10 -98.03
C TRP A 1111 -58.53 46.81 -99.14
N GLY A 1112 -57.87 46.03 -100.00
CA GLY A 1112 -57.40 46.44 -101.32
C GLY A 1112 -58.31 45.94 -102.42
#